data_AF-A0A0D7X553-F1
#
_entry.id   AF-A0A0D7X553-F1
#
_cell.length_a   1.000
_cell.length_b   1.000
_cell.length_c   1.000
_cell.angle_alpha   90.00
_cell.angle_beta   90.00
_cell.angle_gamma   90.00
#
_symmetry.space_group_name_H-M   'P 1'
#
loop_
_entity.id
_entity.type
_entity.pdbx_description
1 polymer ?
#
loop_
_entity_poly.entity_id
_entity_poly.type
_entity_poly.pdbx_seq_one_letter_code
_entity_poly.pdbx_strand_id
1 'polypeptide(L)'
;TPPVTPPDHSSDFVVDEVVIKAPELVNQPETYPSYQLSFELYNKGRLVSIPDASVTSVTYTFSDTLGVFDEHGKIAHSENIPSADDYIPVEIEVTISKPYQVLKAQTKLIVKGMTPPAEDPSVIRSVYLATYTISQATTLDPVAWSMPYVFHNAKGEVIPPGLLPSDLKLQIEDSRGIFDEDGHIANLHLIPAVNSVIPFKIEVESPSQGIHFISDAELTVVPGERKKQYFAVSMMLQGREAGDTTTVDQIKQARQLLMDHFGPNLKVTWAMENTFVFVDTNRPQLKQVLEYVDQYGDEVGILDGYANNLYDLPKWKARMNEWLYMYRYNALNELHQGGSMGSPSVFESMDTDQYRKYLPKSLTSFTVNPEQTQWLKDHYKITSAMGWSATQYNVNNMYGEGSPLMPYWSNKDNPIVPAQGLTDNSGIVFMNSITIDPIGSRYTKDSSRWTLHPGDPYVNETDAAPQLYIAQQYLDNPYQRLNTVNYMSIILDINSFAKKHNMSQIWDNFVNHFPADREVEIVGVDGLKQIYESSAGSNNDHSEFSLMFRGSGFKTTMDSNNSPANLRYLWTENASQRIILSREDGDAAWSIIDFTDYTRSPVPKTPYNNIDLKTDVSYVTGRNFKLKPTAPLTAEEIQRVKDRLKEIYFAEEVNYQ
;
A
#
# COMPACT_ATOMS: atom_id res chain seq x y z
N THR A 1 -55.69 -35.53 107.36
CA THR A 1 -55.13 -34.98 106.10
C THR A 1 -53.75 -34.43 106.38
N PRO A 2 -52.78 -34.56 105.46
CA PRO A 2 -51.89 -33.41 105.27
C PRO A 2 -51.59 -33.11 103.79
N PRO A 3 -51.41 -31.83 103.38
CA PRO A 3 -50.84 -31.49 102.09
C PRO A 3 -49.44 -30.82 102.19
N VAL A 4 -48.49 -31.51 101.58
CA VAL A 4 -47.32 -31.17 100.73
C VAL A 4 -46.79 -29.72 100.67
N THR A 5 -45.48 -29.61 100.93
CA THR A 5 -44.53 -28.50 100.72
C THR A 5 -44.16 -28.27 99.24
N PRO A 6 -43.62 -27.08 98.91
CA PRO A 6 -42.31 -27.06 98.24
C PRO A 6 -41.30 -26.08 98.88
N PRO A 7 -39.99 -26.34 98.82
CA PRO A 7 -38.93 -25.39 99.19
C PRO A 7 -38.46 -24.57 97.97
N ASP A 8 -37.85 -23.39 98.16
CA ASP A 8 -36.39 -23.19 98.07
C ASP A 8 -35.99 -21.71 97.80
N HIS A 9 -34.79 -21.34 98.26
CA HIS A 9 -34.17 -20.03 98.16
C HIS A 9 -33.65 -19.76 96.72
N SER A 10 -34.25 -18.81 95.98
CA SER A 10 -33.94 -18.57 94.56
C SER A 10 -32.87 -17.48 94.30
N SER A 11 -31.61 -17.73 94.66
CA SER A 11 -30.46 -16.95 94.15
C SER A 11 -29.50 -17.76 93.27
N ASP A 12 -29.92 -18.96 92.86
CA ASP A 12 -29.11 -19.89 92.10
C ASP A 12 -29.09 -19.52 90.62
N PHE A 13 -27.91 -19.16 90.10
CA PHE A 13 -27.69 -18.91 88.68
C PHE A 13 -27.50 -20.26 87.97
N VAL A 14 -28.52 -20.69 87.23
CA VAL A 14 -28.54 -22.00 86.58
C VAL A 14 -28.12 -21.87 85.11
N VAL A 15 -27.04 -22.57 84.75
CA VAL A 15 -26.48 -22.68 83.40
C VAL A 15 -26.14 -24.15 83.18
N ASP A 16 -26.38 -24.72 81.99
CA ASP A 16 -26.00 -26.10 81.68
C ASP A 16 -24.95 -26.22 80.58
N GLU A 17 -24.68 -25.14 79.84
CA GLU A 17 -23.75 -25.15 78.72
C GLU A 17 -23.00 -23.81 78.59
N VAL A 18 -21.72 -23.90 78.22
CA VAL A 18 -20.90 -22.76 77.76
C VAL A 18 -20.52 -23.00 76.31
N VAL A 19 -20.53 -21.95 75.50
CA VAL A 19 -20.07 -21.98 74.11
C VAL A 19 -19.06 -20.87 73.93
N ILE A 20 -17.87 -21.21 73.44
CA ILE A 20 -16.92 -20.19 72.99
C ILE A 20 -17.48 -19.59 71.71
N LYS A 21 -17.71 -18.28 71.69
CA LYS A 21 -17.95 -17.60 70.41
C LYS A 21 -16.69 -17.79 69.60
N ALA A 22 -16.80 -18.25 68.36
CA ALA A 22 -15.66 -18.44 67.47
C ALA A 22 -15.51 -17.21 66.56
N PRO A 23 -14.92 -16.08 67.03
CA PRO A 23 -14.47 -15.04 66.11
C PRO A 23 -13.32 -15.62 65.26
N GLU A 24 -13.28 -15.25 63.99
CA GLU A 24 -12.12 -15.54 63.15
C GLU A 24 -10.98 -14.59 63.54
N LEU A 25 -9.74 -15.10 63.59
CA LEU A 25 -8.56 -14.25 63.78
C LEU A 25 -7.98 -13.89 62.42
N VAL A 26 -8.06 -12.61 62.03
CA VAL A 26 -7.33 -12.11 60.87
C VAL A 26 -5.86 -11.99 61.30
N ASN A 27 -4.94 -12.61 60.56
CA ASN A 27 -3.50 -12.56 60.86
C ASN A 27 -2.93 -11.17 60.52
N GLN A 28 -3.31 -10.17 61.32
CA GLN A 28 -2.99 -8.77 61.14
C GLN A 28 -2.49 -8.19 62.48
N PRO A 29 -1.18 -7.96 62.64
CA PRO A 29 -0.58 -7.49 63.89
C PRO A 29 -1.21 -6.23 64.48
N GLU A 30 -1.72 -5.32 63.64
CA GLU A 30 -2.38 -4.08 64.13
C GLU A 30 -3.71 -4.34 64.85
N THR A 31 -4.33 -5.51 64.64
CA THR A 31 -5.61 -5.88 65.25
C THR A 31 -5.45 -6.68 66.54
N TYR A 32 -4.25 -7.20 66.83
CA TYR A 32 -4.02 -8.05 68.00
C TYR A 32 -4.27 -7.37 69.35
N PRO A 33 -3.91 -6.09 69.55
CA PRO A 33 -4.14 -5.42 70.84
C PRO A 33 -5.63 -5.28 71.22
N SER A 34 -6.54 -5.31 70.25
CA SER A 34 -7.99 -5.19 70.47
C SER A 34 -8.72 -6.53 70.39
N TYR A 35 -8.03 -7.62 70.07
CA TYR A 35 -8.62 -8.95 69.95
C TYR A 35 -8.79 -9.62 71.30
N GLN A 36 -10.01 -10.05 71.62
CA GLN A 36 -10.33 -10.81 72.82
C GLN A 36 -11.38 -11.87 72.54
N LEU A 37 -11.12 -13.09 73.00
CA LEU A 37 -12.08 -14.19 72.96
C LEU A 37 -13.29 -13.87 73.85
N SER A 38 -14.44 -14.39 73.45
CA SER A 38 -15.69 -14.24 74.20
C SER A 38 -16.44 -15.57 74.22
N PHE A 39 -17.39 -15.69 75.15
CA PHE A 39 -18.20 -16.88 75.33
C PHE A 39 -19.63 -16.51 75.66
N GLU A 40 -20.52 -17.47 75.46
CA GLU A 40 -21.94 -17.38 75.75
C GLU A 40 -22.34 -18.53 76.68
N LEU A 41 -23.30 -18.27 77.56
CA LEU A 41 -23.81 -19.23 78.52
C LEU A 41 -25.26 -19.58 78.17
N TYR A 42 -25.61 -20.86 78.28
CA TYR A 42 -26.92 -21.37 77.92
C TYR A 42 -27.53 -22.18 79.08
N ASN A 43 -28.86 -22.10 79.20
CA ASN A 43 -29.65 -22.95 80.09
C ASN A 43 -30.79 -23.57 79.28
N LYS A 44 -30.79 -24.90 79.12
CA LYS A 44 -31.77 -25.65 78.30
C LYS A 44 -31.90 -25.07 76.89
N GLY A 45 -30.76 -24.74 76.27
CA GLY A 45 -30.69 -24.18 74.92
C GLY A 45 -31.15 -22.73 74.77
N ARG A 46 -31.39 -22.00 75.87
CA ARG A 46 -31.65 -20.55 75.83
C ARG A 46 -30.45 -19.77 76.36
N LEU A 47 -30.04 -18.73 75.62
CA LEU A 47 -28.97 -17.83 76.03
C LEU A 47 -29.35 -17.15 77.36
N VAL A 48 -28.42 -17.16 78.32
CA VAL A 48 -28.57 -16.54 79.63
C VAL A 48 -27.41 -15.58 79.90
N SER A 49 -27.73 -14.43 80.48
CA SER A 49 -26.73 -13.45 80.93
C SER A 49 -26.48 -13.61 82.42
N ILE A 50 -25.23 -13.40 82.85
CA ILE A 50 -24.86 -13.40 84.26
C ILE A 50 -25.56 -12.21 84.94
N PRO A 51 -26.42 -12.42 85.97
CA PRO A 51 -27.05 -11.33 86.70
C PRO A 51 -26.02 -10.48 87.43
N ASP A 52 -26.23 -9.16 87.56
CA ASP A 52 -25.31 -8.24 88.24
C ASP A 52 -24.96 -8.69 89.67
N ALA A 53 -25.92 -9.31 90.38
CA ALA A 53 -25.73 -9.84 91.73
C ALA A 53 -24.83 -11.09 91.81
N SER A 54 -24.54 -11.75 90.67
CA SER A 54 -23.80 -13.01 90.56
C SER A 54 -22.44 -12.86 89.88
N VAL A 55 -22.06 -11.65 89.46
CA VAL A 55 -20.79 -11.41 88.72
C VAL A 55 -19.55 -11.82 89.52
N THR A 56 -19.56 -11.70 90.85
CA THR A 56 -18.44 -12.14 91.71
C THR A 56 -18.41 -13.64 91.97
N SER A 57 -19.44 -14.37 91.52
CA SER A 57 -19.62 -15.81 91.75
C SER A 57 -19.32 -16.67 90.53
N VAL A 58 -19.01 -16.05 89.39
CA VAL A 58 -18.64 -16.70 88.12
C VAL A 58 -17.22 -16.29 87.73
N THR A 59 -16.32 -17.25 87.58
CA THR A 59 -14.97 -17.04 87.06
C THR A 59 -14.77 -17.86 85.80
N TYR A 60 -13.93 -17.39 84.88
CA TYR A 60 -13.58 -18.15 83.68
C TYR A 60 -12.09 -18.09 83.40
N THR A 61 -11.60 -19.11 82.72
CA THR A 61 -10.22 -19.21 82.27
C THR A 61 -10.21 -19.74 80.84
N PHE A 62 -9.60 -18.99 79.94
CA PHE A 62 -9.24 -19.48 78.62
C PHE A 62 -7.89 -20.20 78.66
N SER A 63 -7.75 -21.19 77.80
CA SER A 63 -6.47 -21.84 77.52
C SER A 63 -6.42 -22.29 76.07
N ASP A 64 -5.22 -22.32 75.51
CA ASP A 64 -4.98 -22.87 74.18
C ASP A 64 -3.66 -23.65 74.18
N THR A 65 -3.56 -24.66 73.32
CA THR A 65 -2.37 -25.53 73.31
C THR A 65 -1.14 -24.87 72.71
N LEU A 66 -1.31 -23.73 72.03
CA LEU A 66 -0.24 -22.99 71.35
C LEU A 66 0.29 -21.83 72.20
N GLY A 67 -0.35 -21.53 73.33
CA GLY A 67 -0.02 -20.41 74.20
C GLY A 67 -0.24 -19.04 73.56
N VAL A 68 -1.18 -18.92 72.61
CA VAL A 68 -1.50 -17.65 71.93
C VAL A 68 -2.23 -16.69 72.87
N PHE A 69 -3.17 -17.20 73.66
CA PHE A 69 -4.05 -16.41 74.51
C PHE A 69 -3.65 -16.47 76.00
N ASP A 70 -3.87 -15.38 76.73
CA ASP A 70 -3.83 -15.38 78.18
C ASP A 70 -5.10 -15.99 78.80
N GLU A 71 -5.13 -16.11 80.12
CA GLU A 71 -6.27 -16.65 80.88
C GLU A 71 -7.58 -15.85 80.69
N HIS A 72 -7.49 -14.60 80.21
CA HIS A 72 -8.63 -13.72 79.94
C HIS A 72 -9.04 -13.72 78.44
N GLY A 73 -8.38 -14.53 77.62
CA GLY A 73 -8.66 -14.67 76.19
C GLY A 73 -8.08 -13.55 75.32
N LYS A 74 -7.12 -12.77 75.82
CA LYS A 74 -6.39 -11.76 75.01
C LYS A 74 -5.13 -12.38 74.41
N ILE A 75 -4.70 -11.88 73.27
CA ILE A 75 -3.45 -12.36 72.63
C ILE A 75 -2.26 -11.93 73.50
N ALA A 76 -1.52 -12.91 74.02
CA ALA A 76 -0.32 -12.71 74.83
C ALA A 76 0.97 -12.98 74.04
N HIS A 77 0.95 -13.96 73.13
CA HIS A 77 2.09 -14.38 72.34
C HIS A 77 1.71 -14.45 70.85
N SER A 78 1.76 -13.30 70.19
CA SER A 78 1.44 -13.19 68.76
C SER A 78 2.36 -14.02 67.86
N GLU A 79 3.57 -14.30 68.31
CA GLU A 79 4.56 -15.15 67.66
C GLU A 79 4.14 -16.62 67.54
N ASN A 80 3.17 -17.06 68.36
CA ASN A 80 2.65 -18.43 68.35
C ASN A 80 1.41 -18.58 67.46
N ILE A 81 0.94 -17.51 66.80
CA ILE A 81 -0.18 -17.56 65.87
C ILE A 81 0.26 -18.35 64.63
N PRO A 82 -0.46 -19.42 64.25
CA PRO A 82 -0.08 -20.26 63.12
C PRO A 82 -0.32 -19.56 61.77
N SER A 83 0.08 -20.23 60.68
CA SER A 83 -0.08 -19.69 59.32
C SER A 83 -1.56 -19.52 58.94
N ALA A 84 -1.81 -18.73 57.89
CA ALA A 84 -3.14 -18.58 57.32
C ALA A 84 -3.77 -19.95 56.96
N ASP A 85 -5.09 -20.05 57.17
CA ASP A 85 -5.94 -21.23 57.00
C ASP A 85 -5.70 -22.39 58.00
N ASP A 86 -4.79 -22.22 58.97
CA ASP A 86 -4.64 -23.11 60.12
C ASP A 86 -5.57 -22.68 61.28
N TYR A 87 -5.59 -23.45 62.38
CA TYR A 87 -6.46 -23.18 63.52
C TYR A 87 -5.75 -23.21 64.88
N ILE A 88 -6.26 -22.40 65.82
CA ILE A 88 -5.86 -22.40 67.23
C ILE A 88 -6.94 -23.16 68.02
N PRO A 89 -6.62 -24.30 68.66
CA PRO A 89 -7.57 -25.00 69.53
C PRO A 89 -7.67 -24.28 70.88
N VAL A 90 -8.85 -23.77 71.19
CA VAL A 90 -9.13 -22.97 72.39
C VAL A 90 -10.11 -23.73 73.29
N GLU A 91 -9.80 -23.80 74.59
CA GLU A 91 -10.67 -24.28 75.66
C GLU A 91 -11.05 -23.11 76.58
N ILE A 92 -12.28 -23.15 77.10
CA ILE A 92 -12.71 -22.33 78.22
C ILE A 92 -13.21 -23.22 79.35
N GLU A 93 -12.84 -22.87 80.57
CA GLU A 93 -13.45 -23.39 81.79
C GLU A 93 -14.18 -22.25 82.51
N VAL A 94 -15.47 -22.43 82.79
CA VAL A 94 -16.29 -21.47 83.55
C VAL A 94 -16.73 -22.13 84.85
N THR A 95 -16.36 -21.51 85.97
CA THR A 95 -16.74 -21.96 87.32
C THR A 95 -17.81 -21.03 87.88
N ILE A 96 -18.95 -21.61 88.26
CA ILE A 96 -20.05 -20.96 88.97
C ILE A 96 -20.02 -21.47 90.41
N SER A 97 -20.02 -20.59 91.41
CA SER A 97 -19.86 -21.00 92.82
C SER A 97 -21.17 -21.35 93.53
N LYS A 98 -22.34 -20.93 93.02
CA LYS A 98 -23.67 -21.22 93.59
C LYS A 98 -24.77 -21.35 92.53
N PRO A 99 -25.30 -22.57 92.26
CA PRO A 99 -24.76 -23.85 92.73
C PRO A 99 -23.34 -24.06 92.20
N TYR A 100 -22.50 -24.81 92.92
CA TYR A 100 -21.15 -25.09 92.44
C TYR A 100 -21.20 -25.93 91.17
N GLN A 101 -20.70 -25.39 90.08
CA GLN A 101 -20.70 -26.02 88.77
C GLN A 101 -19.51 -25.56 87.94
N VAL A 102 -18.91 -26.49 87.20
CA VAL A 102 -17.83 -26.21 86.24
C VAL A 102 -18.32 -26.63 84.86
N LEU A 103 -18.25 -25.70 83.90
CA LEU A 103 -18.60 -25.91 82.51
C LEU A 103 -17.33 -25.77 81.66
N LYS A 104 -17.17 -26.66 80.68
CA LYS A 104 -16.05 -26.62 79.73
C LYS A 104 -16.57 -26.58 78.31
N ALA A 105 -15.90 -25.83 77.44
CA ALA A 105 -16.10 -25.91 76.00
C ALA A 105 -14.78 -25.79 75.26
N GLN A 106 -14.74 -26.39 74.08
CA GLN A 106 -13.60 -26.34 73.18
C GLN A 106 -14.06 -25.92 71.78
N THR A 107 -13.23 -25.15 71.09
CA THR A 107 -13.45 -24.76 69.70
C THR A 107 -12.14 -24.64 68.93
N LYS A 108 -12.22 -24.57 67.60
CA LYS A 108 -11.10 -24.30 66.71
C LYS A 108 -11.27 -22.91 66.11
N LEU A 109 -10.37 -22.00 66.46
CA LEU A 109 -10.33 -20.63 65.93
C LEU A 109 -9.56 -20.62 64.62
N ILE A 110 -10.21 -20.27 63.50
CA ILE A 110 -9.55 -20.25 62.18
C ILE A 110 -8.75 -18.95 62.02
N VAL A 111 -7.50 -19.07 61.57
CA VAL A 111 -6.63 -17.92 61.23
C VAL A 111 -6.79 -17.60 59.75
N LYS A 112 -7.28 -16.41 59.39
CA LYS A 112 -7.43 -15.99 57.99
C LYS A 112 -6.21 -15.23 57.47
N GLY A 113 -5.77 -15.60 56.27
CA GLY A 113 -4.72 -14.87 55.53
C GLY A 113 -5.21 -13.57 54.92
N MET A 114 -4.27 -12.66 54.62
CA MET A 114 -4.55 -11.40 53.95
C MET A 114 -4.96 -11.66 52.49
N THR A 115 -6.11 -11.13 52.06
CA THR A 115 -6.41 -11.00 50.63
C THR A 115 -5.57 -9.84 50.08
N PRO A 116 -4.74 -10.03 49.04
CA PRO A 116 -4.02 -8.92 48.44
C PRO A 116 -5.01 -7.84 47.96
N PRO A 117 -4.63 -6.55 47.98
CA PRO A 117 -5.45 -5.51 47.36
C PRO A 117 -5.71 -5.88 45.89
N ALA A 118 -6.95 -5.68 45.44
CA ALA A 118 -7.26 -5.84 44.02
C ALA A 118 -6.41 -4.83 43.23
N GLU A 119 -5.60 -5.33 42.30
CA GLU A 119 -4.80 -4.50 41.41
C GLU A 119 -5.72 -3.60 40.57
N ASP A 120 -5.32 -2.34 40.40
CA ASP A 120 -6.09 -1.37 39.63
C ASP A 120 -6.26 -1.88 38.18
N PRO A 121 -7.50 -1.93 37.66
CA PRO A 121 -7.77 -2.46 36.32
C PRO A 121 -7.12 -1.65 35.18
N SER A 122 -6.55 -0.48 35.47
CA SER A 122 -5.77 0.34 34.53
C SER A 122 -4.29 -0.04 34.44
N VAL A 123 -3.77 -0.92 35.30
CA VAL A 123 -2.36 -1.33 35.26
C VAL A 123 -2.13 -2.27 34.07
N ILE A 124 -1.22 -1.85 33.20
CA ILE A 124 -0.87 -2.62 31.99
C ILE A 124 0.02 -3.80 32.38
N ARG A 125 -0.34 -4.99 31.89
CA ARG A 125 0.45 -6.22 32.06
C ARG A 125 0.95 -6.83 30.75
N SER A 126 0.27 -6.55 29.65
CA SER A 126 0.67 -7.03 28.33
C SER A 126 0.11 -6.15 27.22
N VAL A 127 0.72 -6.24 26.05
CA VAL A 127 0.27 -5.61 24.80
C VAL A 127 0.01 -6.71 23.77
N TYR A 128 -1.04 -6.56 22.97
CA TYR A 128 -1.38 -7.46 21.87
C TYR A 128 -1.74 -6.65 20.64
N LEU A 129 -1.57 -7.26 19.46
CA LEU A 129 -2.07 -6.68 18.22
C LEU A 129 -3.59 -6.80 18.18
N ALA A 130 -4.27 -5.72 17.78
CA ALA A 130 -5.71 -5.77 17.51
C ALA A 130 -6.01 -6.56 16.23
N THR A 131 -5.05 -6.60 15.29
CA THR A 131 -5.08 -7.46 14.10
C THR A 131 -3.72 -8.05 13.83
N TYR A 132 -3.66 -9.33 13.45
CA TYR A 132 -2.41 -10.04 13.16
C TYR A 132 -2.08 -10.07 11.65
N THR A 133 -2.64 -9.14 10.88
CA THR A 133 -2.55 -9.12 9.42
C THR A 133 -2.26 -7.74 8.89
N ILE A 134 -1.51 -7.67 7.78
CA ILE A 134 -1.28 -6.47 6.99
C ILE A 134 -1.49 -6.78 5.51
N SER A 135 -2.10 -5.88 4.76
CA SER A 135 -2.26 -6.06 3.31
C SER A 135 -0.90 -6.00 2.59
N GLN A 136 -0.76 -6.76 1.51
CA GLN A 136 0.42 -6.66 0.62
C GLN A 136 0.65 -5.22 0.12
N ALA A 137 1.90 -4.87 -0.16
CA ALA A 137 2.32 -3.51 -0.55
C ALA A 137 1.48 -2.89 -1.68
N THR A 138 1.23 -3.66 -2.75
CA THR A 138 0.46 -3.22 -3.93
C THR A 138 -0.97 -2.76 -3.60
N THR A 139 -1.48 -3.09 -2.42
CA THR A 139 -2.86 -2.86 -1.99
C THR A 139 -2.98 -2.05 -0.70
N LEU A 140 -1.87 -1.85 0.00
CA LEU A 140 -1.83 -1.13 1.26
C LEU A 140 -1.87 0.38 1.01
N ASP A 141 -2.73 1.08 1.74
CA ASP A 141 -2.67 2.54 1.85
C ASP A 141 -1.78 2.89 3.05
N PRO A 142 -0.53 3.34 2.83
CA PRO A 142 0.39 3.64 3.93
C PRO A 142 -0.01 4.89 4.72
N VAL A 143 -0.87 5.78 4.18
CA VAL A 143 -1.37 6.97 4.89
C VAL A 143 -2.42 6.57 5.93
N ALA A 144 -3.28 5.61 5.56
CA ALA A 144 -4.41 5.19 6.38
C ALA A 144 -4.09 4.02 7.33
N TRP A 145 -2.94 3.38 7.18
CA TRP A 145 -2.54 2.23 7.99
C TRP A 145 -1.60 2.64 9.13
N SER A 146 -1.94 2.21 10.34
CA SER A 146 -1.05 2.21 11.50
C SER A 146 -1.18 0.88 12.22
N MET A 147 -0.13 0.47 12.92
CA MET A 147 -0.12 -0.79 13.65
C MET A 147 -1.16 -0.78 14.77
N PRO A 148 -2.18 -1.66 14.73
CA PRO A 148 -3.24 -1.63 15.73
C PRO A 148 -2.83 -2.49 16.93
N TYR A 149 -2.86 -1.92 18.14
CA TYR A 149 -2.55 -2.62 19.39
C TYR A 149 -3.57 -2.33 20.50
N VAL A 150 -3.63 -3.23 21.47
CA VAL A 150 -4.46 -3.14 22.69
C VAL A 150 -3.64 -3.53 23.91
N PHE A 151 -3.89 -2.88 25.04
CA PHE A 151 -3.25 -3.19 26.33
C PHE A 151 -4.20 -3.99 27.20
N HIS A 152 -3.68 -4.99 27.89
CA HIS A 152 -4.46 -5.82 28.81
C HIS A 152 -3.98 -5.66 30.25
N ASN A 153 -4.91 -5.76 31.19
CA ASN A 153 -4.62 -5.79 32.62
C ASN A 153 -4.28 -7.21 33.11
N ALA A 154 -4.07 -7.37 34.42
CA ALA A 154 -3.73 -8.65 35.04
C ALA A 154 -4.80 -9.76 34.88
N LYS A 155 -6.05 -9.40 34.55
CA LYS A 155 -7.14 -10.33 34.27
C LYS A 155 -7.25 -10.70 32.79
N GLY A 156 -6.39 -10.14 31.94
CA GLY A 156 -6.46 -10.28 30.48
C GLY A 156 -7.57 -9.45 29.83
N GLU A 157 -8.13 -8.47 30.54
CA GLU A 157 -9.17 -7.58 30.02
C GLU A 157 -8.53 -6.39 29.29
N VAL A 158 -9.09 -5.98 28.15
CA VAL A 158 -8.63 -4.81 27.39
C VAL A 158 -8.84 -3.54 28.21
N ILE A 159 -7.79 -2.74 28.36
CA ILE A 159 -7.80 -1.44 29.03
C ILE A 159 -8.28 -0.38 28.01
N PRO A 160 -9.40 0.32 28.26
CA PRO A 160 -9.87 1.40 27.41
C PRO A 160 -8.83 2.52 27.27
N PRO A 161 -8.70 3.18 26.10
CA PRO A 161 -7.70 4.23 25.89
C PRO A 161 -7.73 5.36 26.92
N GLY A 162 -8.92 5.74 27.41
CA GLY A 162 -9.08 6.79 28.43
C GLY A 162 -8.62 6.41 29.84
N LEU A 163 -8.27 5.15 30.07
CA LEU A 163 -7.72 4.65 31.34
C LEU A 163 -6.22 4.34 31.23
N LEU A 164 -5.60 4.50 30.05
CA LEU A 164 -4.16 4.35 29.89
C LEU A 164 -3.42 5.51 30.57
N PRO A 165 -2.25 5.25 31.16
CA PRO A 165 -1.49 6.29 31.84
C PRO A 165 -0.97 7.30 30.82
N SER A 166 -1.00 8.59 31.18
CA SER A 166 -0.62 9.68 30.25
C SER A 166 0.87 9.70 29.88
N ASP A 167 1.70 8.98 30.63
CA ASP A 167 3.14 8.82 30.39
C ASP A 167 3.50 7.51 29.67
N LEU A 168 2.50 6.78 29.18
CA LEU A 168 2.69 5.56 28.39
C LEU A 168 3.49 5.87 27.13
N LYS A 169 4.58 5.14 26.93
CA LYS A 169 5.34 5.10 25.68
C LYS A 169 5.27 3.71 25.10
N LEU A 170 5.13 3.65 23.79
CA LEU A 170 5.20 2.43 23.00
C LEU A 170 6.19 2.68 21.86
N GLN A 171 7.09 1.73 21.63
CA GLN A 171 8.05 1.76 20.54
C GLN A 171 8.05 0.43 19.79
N ILE A 172 8.09 0.50 18.46
CA ILE A 172 8.20 -0.65 17.57
C ILE A 172 9.65 -0.81 17.12
N GLU A 173 10.23 -1.98 17.37
CA GLU A 173 11.52 -2.37 16.80
C GLU A 173 11.32 -3.34 15.64
N ASP A 174 11.55 -2.85 14.42
CA ASP A 174 11.54 -3.67 13.21
C ASP A 174 12.93 -3.69 12.53
N SER A 175 13.60 -4.84 12.61
CA SER A 175 14.90 -5.06 11.97
C SER A 175 14.91 -4.93 10.44
N ARG A 176 13.75 -5.05 9.79
CA ARG A 176 13.61 -4.90 8.33
C ARG A 176 13.37 -3.46 7.92
N GLY A 177 13.03 -2.57 8.85
CA GLY A 177 12.73 -1.16 8.58
C GLY A 177 11.43 -0.93 7.80
N ILE A 178 10.49 -1.88 7.82
CA ILE A 178 9.14 -1.73 7.25
C ILE A 178 8.36 -0.70 8.06
N PHE A 179 8.49 -0.74 9.40
CA PHE A 179 7.81 0.18 10.32
C PHE A 179 8.78 1.19 10.94
N ASP A 180 8.27 2.38 11.27
CA ASP A 180 8.95 3.33 12.16
C ASP A 180 8.71 2.99 13.63
N GLU A 181 9.36 3.74 14.54
CA GLU A 181 9.24 3.53 15.99
C GLU A 181 7.80 3.69 16.51
N ASP A 182 6.96 4.43 15.80
CA ASP A 182 5.55 4.66 16.16
C ASP A 182 4.60 3.61 15.55
N GLY A 183 5.13 2.66 14.75
CA GLY A 183 4.35 1.62 14.09
C GLY A 183 3.63 2.07 12.82
N HIS A 184 4.04 3.18 12.20
CA HIS A 184 3.61 3.57 10.85
C HIS A 184 4.51 2.90 9.80
N ILE A 185 4.04 2.88 8.54
CA ILE A 185 4.86 2.39 7.42
C ILE A 185 6.02 3.36 7.17
N ALA A 186 7.25 2.86 7.27
CA ALA A 186 8.48 3.59 6.90
C ALA A 186 8.96 3.23 5.49
N ASN A 187 8.92 1.94 5.12
CA ASN A 187 9.35 1.44 3.82
C ASN A 187 8.31 0.50 3.19
N LEU A 188 7.43 1.06 2.36
CA LEU A 188 6.33 0.30 1.73
C LEU A 188 6.83 -0.90 0.90
N HIS A 189 7.93 -0.70 0.18
CA HIS A 189 8.48 -1.71 -0.73
C HIS A 189 9.17 -2.90 -0.02
N LEU A 190 9.40 -2.81 1.29
CA LEU A 190 10.01 -3.88 2.09
C LEU A 190 8.97 -4.85 2.66
N ILE A 191 7.68 -4.58 2.51
CA ILE A 191 6.62 -5.53 2.86
C ILE A 191 6.79 -6.79 1.98
N PRO A 192 6.98 -7.98 2.59
CA PRO A 192 7.22 -9.20 1.85
C PRO A 192 5.96 -9.70 1.11
N ALA A 193 6.12 -10.74 0.30
CA ALA A 193 5.02 -11.33 -0.45
C ALA A 193 3.91 -11.89 0.46
N VAL A 194 2.70 -12.03 -0.09
CA VAL A 194 1.55 -12.65 0.58
C VAL A 194 1.92 -14.01 1.20
N ASN A 195 1.35 -14.30 2.36
CA ASN A 195 1.64 -15.45 3.23
C ASN A 195 3.00 -15.42 3.94
N SER A 196 3.77 -14.34 3.79
CA SER A 196 4.98 -14.13 4.60
C SER A 196 4.62 -13.55 5.98
N VAL A 197 5.56 -13.70 6.91
CA VAL A 197 5.46 -13.15 8.27
C VAL A 197 6.48 -12.02 8.44
N ILE A 198 6.04 -10.95 9.11
CA ILE A 198 6.87 -9.82 9.54
C ILE A 198 7.01 -9.88 11.06
N PRO A 199 8.16 -10.34 11.60
CA PRO A 199 8.43 -10.31 13.02
C PRO A 199 8.93 -8.92 13.44
N PHE A 200 8.50 -8.45 14.61
CA PHE A 200 8.95 -7.20 15.23
C PHE A 200 8.77 -7.29 16.75
N LYS A 201 9.26 -6.27 17.47
CA LYS A 201 9.08 -6.16 18.91
C LYS A 201 8.30 -4.90 19.26
N ILE A 202 7.57 -4.98 20.36
CA ILE A 202 6.84 -3.87 20.97
C ILE A 202 7.45 -3.64 22.35
N GLU A 203 8.11 -2.51 22.52
CA GLU A 203 8.59 -2.05 23.82
C GLU A 203 7.54 -1.13 24.45
N VAL A 204 7.21 -1.38 25.72
CA VAL A 204 6.20 -0.63 26.47
C VAL A 204 6.82 -0.13 27.77
N GLU A 205 6.71 1.18 28.00
CA GLU A 205 7.21 1.85 29.20
C GLU A 205 6.13 2.76 29.79
N SER A 206 5.89 2.68 31.10
CA SER A 206 5.18 3.73 31.85
C SER A 206 5.81 3.85 33.24
N PRO A 207 6.58 4.92 33.47
CA PRO A 207 7.19 5.20 34.77
C PRO A 207 6.15 5.30 35.91
N SER A 208 4.97 5.89 35.66
CA SER A 208 3.91 6.05 36.65
C SER A 208 3.33 4.72 37.14
N GLN A 209 3.32 3.70 36.28
CA GLN A 209 2.93 2.33 36.63
C GLN A 209 4.12 1.42 36.97
N GLY A 210 5.36 1.90 36.83
CA GLY A 210 6.57 1.12 37.07
C GLY A 210 6.74 -0.07 36.11
N ILE A 211 6.22 0.06 34.89
CA ILE A 211 6.25 -1.01 33.88
C ILE A 211 7.32 -0.72 32.83
N HIS A 212 8.05 -1.76 32.48
CA HIS A 212 8.94 -1.81 31.32
C HIS A 212 9.00 -3.27 30.86
N PHE A 213 8.52 -3.55 29.66
CA PHE A 213 8.60 -4.87 29.08
C PHE A 213 8.66 -4.82 27.56
N ILE A 214 9.16 -5.90 26.96
CA ILE A 214 9.26 -6.09 25.52
C ILE A 214 8.41 -7.31 25.16
N SER A 215 7.56 -7.17 24.16
CA SER A 215 6.76 -8.25 23.59
C SER A 215 7.18 -8.53 22.17
N ASP A 216 7.40 -9.81 21.84
CA ASP A 216 7.52 -10.23 20.45
C ASP A 216 6.13 -10.27 19.80
N ALA A 217 6.05 -9.85 18.53
CA ALA A 217 4.82 -9.86 17.76
C ALA A 217 5.10 -10.15 16.27
N GLU A 218 4.06 -10.56 15.57
CA GLU A 218 4.15 -10.86 14.15
C GLU A 218 2.89 -10.45 13.38
N LEU A 219 3.08 -9.96 12.15
CA LEU A 219 2.03 -9.69 11.19
C LEU A 219 2.15 -10.63 10.00
N THR A 220 1.04 -11.27 9.62
CA THR A 220 0.94 -12.05 8.39
C THR A 220 0.53 -11.16 7.23
N VAL A 221 1.25 -11.24 6.10
CA VAL A 221 0.88 -10.49 4.90
C VAL A 221 -0.27 -11.20 4.18
N VAL A 222 -1.38 -10.50 4.00
CA VAL A 222 -2.60 -11.01 3.35
C VAL A 222 -2.85 -10.29 2.02
N PRO A 223 -3.57 -10.93 1.07
CA PRO A 223 -3.96 -10.23 -0.15
C PRO A 223 -4.99 -9.13 0.19
N GLY A 224 -4.86 -7.98 -0.48
CA GLY A 224 -5.85 -6.91 -0.44
C GLY A 224 -6.50 -6.67 -1.79
N GLU A 225 -7.37 -5.67 -1.86
CA GLU A 225 -7.98 -5.22 -3.13
C GLU A 225 -6.93 -4.46 -3.97
N ARG A 226 -6.68 -4.92 -5.19
CA ARG A 226 -5.76 -4.26 -6.13
C ARG A 226 -6.43 -3.03 -6.75
N LYS A 227 -5.65 -1.95 -6.92
CA LYS A 227 -6.07 -0.86 -7.81
C LYS A 227 -6.16 -1.40 -9.23
N LYS A 228 -7.11 -0.86 -10.01
CA LYS A 228 -7.18 -1.13 -11.45
C LYS A 228 -5.86 -0.80 -12.12
N GLN A 229 -5.47 -1.65 -13.05
CA GLN A 229 -4.29 -1.49 -13.88
C GLN A 229 -4.72 -1.46 -15.34
N TYR A 230 -4.06 -0.63 -16.13
CA TYR A 230 -4.44 -0.39 -17.51
C TYR A 230 -3.32 -0.78 -18.47
N PHE A 231 -3.66 -1.30 -19.63
CA PHE A 231 -2.70 -1.55 -20.68
C PHE A 231 -3.17 -0.85 -21.95
N ALA A 232 -2.52 0.26 -22.28
CA ALA A 232 -2.86 1.03 -23.46
C ALA A 232 -2.20 0.41 -24.69
N VAL A 233 -3.02 -0.10 -25.61
CA VAL A 233 -2.57 -0.83 -26.79
C VAL A 233 -2.96 -0.08 -28.05
N SER A 234 -1.95 0.34 -28.82
CA SER A 234 -2.14 0.95 -30.14
C SER A 234 -1.61 0.03 -31.24
N MET A 235 -2.50 -0.42 -32.13
CA MET A 235 -2.18 -1.26 -33.28
C MET A 235 -2.00 -0.41 -34.53
N MET A 236 -0.78 -0.45 -35.09
CA MET A 236 -0.41 0.30 -36.28
C MET A 236 -0.95 -0.39 -37.54
N LEU A 237 -1.70 0.36 -38.35
CA LEU A 237 -2.16 -0.05 -39.66
C LEU A 237 -1.37 0.70 -40.74
N GLN A 238 -0.57 -0.06 -41.48
CA GLN A 238 0.30 0.44 -42.54
C GLN A 238 -0.26 0.10 -43.92
N GLY A 239 -0.12 1.03 -44.86
CA GLY A 239 -0.32 0.87 -46.29
C GLY A 239 0.94 1.29 -47.04
N ARG A 240 1.66 0.35 -47.63
CA ARG A 240 2.57 0.61 -48.76
C ARG A 240 2.18 -0.31 -49.92
N GLU A 241 2.81 -0.12 -51.08
CA GLU A 241 2.57 -0.85 -52.34
C GLU A 241 2.32 -2.37 -52.14
N ALA A 242 1.70 -3.02 -53.13
CA ALA A 242 1.24 -4.40 -53.06
C ALA A 242 2.22 -5.36 -52.33
N GLY A 243 1.77 -5.94 -51.21
CA GLY A 243 2.57 -6.81 -50.33
C GLY A 243 2.94 -6.20 -48.98
N ASP A 244 2.88 -4.87 -48.85
CA ASP A 244 3.21 -4.13 -47.62
C ASP A 244 2.01 -3.49 -46.91
N THR A 245 0.80 -3.78 -47.34
CA THR A 245 -0.43 -3.32 -46.70
C THR A 245 -0.94 -4.32 -45.67
N THR A 246 -1.38 -3.81 -44.53
CA THR A 246 -2.02 -4.59 -43.47
C THR A 246 -3.34 -5.19 -43.98
N THR A 247 -3.55 -6.50 -43.80
CA THR A 247 -4.73 -7.21 -44.32
C THR A 247 -5.85 -7.29 -43.30
N VAL A 248 -7.08 -7.58 -43.76
CA VAL A 248 -8.23 -7.85 -42.89
C VAL A 248 -7.95 -9.03 -41.95
N ASP A 249 -7.28 -10.07 -42.45
CA ASP A 249 -6.96 -11.26 -41.64
C ASP A 249 -5.95 -10.94 -40.53
N GLN A 250 -4.96 -10.10 -40.81
CA GLN A 250 -4.01 -9.63 -39.79
C GLN A 250 -4.70 -8.80 -38.71
N ILE A 251 -5.61 -7.90 -39.09
CA ILE A 251 -6.44 -7.12 -38.16
C ILE A 251 -7.27 -8.05 -37.26
N LYS A 252 -7.93 -9.05 -37.86
CA LYS A 252 -8.72 -10.04 -37.12
C LYS A 252 -7.87 -10.88 -36.17
N GLN A 253 -6.74 -11.39 -36.64
CA GLN A 253 -5.85 -12.24 -35.83
C GLN A 253 -5.27 -11.45 -34.65
N ALA A 254 -4.80 -10.22 -34.88
CA ALA A 254 -4.24 -9.38 -33.82
C ALA A 254 -5.27 -9.06 -32.72
N ARG A 255 -6.51 -8.74 -33.11
CA ARG A 255 -7.58 -8.50 -32.13
C ARG A 255 -8.00 -9.80 -31.43
N GLN A 256 -8.17 -10.89 -32.18
CA GLN A 256 -8.62 -12.17 -31.64
C GLN A 256 -7.64 -12.71 -30.60
N LEU A 257 -6.34 -12.63 -30.86
CA LEU A 257 -5.31 -13.04 -29.91
C LEU A 257 -5.45 -12.34 -28.55
N LEU A 258 -5.68 -11.03 -28.56
CA LEU A 258 -5.94 -10.29 -27.32
C LEU A 258 -7.27 -10.71 -26.68
N MET A 259 -8.34 -10.89 -27.48
CA MET A 259 -9.65 -11.28 -26.95
C MET A 259 -9.66 -12.66 -26.32
N ASP A 260 -8.87 -13.59 -26.85
CA ASP A 260 -8.77 -14.96 -26.34
C ASP A 260 -8.17 -15.00 -24.93
N HIS A 261 -7.27 -14.07 -24.61
CA HIS A 261 -6.66 -13.97 -23.28
C HIS A 261 -7.37 -12.97 -22.34
N PHE A 262 -7.60 -11.75 -22.80
CA PHE A 262 -8.12 -10.63 -21.98
C PHE A 262 -9.65 -10.49 -22.03
N GLY A 263 -10.33 -11.28 -22.86
CA GLY A 263 -11.77 -11.24 -23.04
C GLY A 263 -12.26 -10.18 -24.04
N PRO A 264 -13.56 -10.21 -24.39
CA PRO A 264 -14.11 -9.44 -25.52
C PRO A 264 -14.28 -7.95 -25.25
N ASN A 265 -14.24 -7.53 -23.98
CA ASN A 265 -14.50 -6.14 -23.57
C ASN A 265 -13.29 -5.20 -23.72
N LEU A 266 -12.15 -5.72 -24.18
CA LEU A 266 -10.97 -4.91 -24.45
C LEU A 266 -11.23 -3.88 -25.55
N LYS A 267 -10.59 -2.72 -25.40
CA LYS A 267 -10.61 -1.63 -26.37
C LYS A 267 -9.20 -1.30 -26.78
N VAL A 268 -8.93 -1.28 -28.07
CA VAL A 268 -7.61 -0.91 -28.62
C VAL A 268 -7.73 0.33 -29.49
N THR A 269 -6.62 1.00 -29.74
CA THR A 269 -6.54 2.03 -30.77
C THR A 269 -6.07 1.42 -32.08
N TRP A 270 -6.84 1.59 -33.15
CA TRP A 270 -6.41 1.30 -34.53
C TRP A 270 -5.78 2.56 -35.12
N ALA A 271 -4.45 2.67 -35.01
CA ALA A 271 -3.70 3.84 -35.45
C ALA A 271 -3.28 3.69 -36.93
N MET A 272 -3.81 4.55 -37.81
CA MET A 272 -3.63 4.40 -39.25
C MET A 272 -2.69 5.45 -39.82
N GLU A 273 -1.73 5.04 -40.66
CA GLU A 273 -0.89 5.99 -41.39
C GLU A 273 -1.63 6.58 -42.60
N ASN A 274 -1.14 7.71 -43.12
CA ASN A 274 -1.75 8.38 -44.27
C ASN A 274 -1.87 7.45 -45.50
N THR A 275 -0.83 6.70 -45.82
CA THR A 275 -0.85 5.77 -46.96
C THR A 275 -1.78 4.57 -46.79
N PHE A 276 -2.21 4.26 -45.56
CA PHE A 276 -3.25 3.25 -45.32
C PHE A 276 -4.64 3.76 -45.68
N VAL A 277 -5.00 4.97 -45.26
CA VAL A 277 -6.32 5.58 -45.52
C VAL A 277 -6.47 6.09 -46.96
N PHE A 278 -5.35 6.38 -47.63
CA PHE A 278 -5.34 6.92 -48.99
C PHE A 278 -5.74 5.90 -50.05
N VAL A 279 -5.53 4.61 -49.80
CA VAL A 279 -5.66 3.57 -50.83
C VAL A 279 -7.07 2.98 -50.82
N ASP A 280 -7.81 3.19 -51.90
CA ASP A 280 -9.20 2.70 -52.05
C ASP A 280 -9.32 1.16 -51.93
N THR A 281 -8.28 0.40 -52.26
CA THR A 281 -8.28 -1.06 -52.04
C THR A 281 -8.28 -1.46 -50.57
N ASN A 282 -8.03 -0.51 -49.64
CA ASN A 282 -8.03 -0.75 -48.20
C ASN A 282 -9.40 -0.53 -47.55
N ARG A 283 -10.44 -0.21 -48.33
CA ARG A 283 -11.82 -0.10 -47.85
C ARG A 283 -12.30 -1.32 -47.04
N PRO A 284 -11.98 -2.58 -47.39
CA PRO A 284 -12.32 -3.73 -46.56
C PRO A 284 -11.71 -3.68 -45.15
N GLN A 285 -10.47 -3.23 -45.03
CA GLN A 285 -9.78 -3.08 -43.75
C GLN A 285 -10.39 -1.94 -42.92
N LEU A 286 -10.64 -0.79 -43.55
CA LEU A 286 -11.31 0.34 -42.89
C LEU A 286 -12.69 -0.07 -42.37
N LYS A 287 -13.47 -0.79 -43.18
CA LYS A 287 -14.76 -1.34 -42.77
C LYS A 287 -14.62 -2.25 -41.55
N GLN A 288 -13.60 -3.13 -41.53
CA GLN A 288 -13.36 -4.01 -40.38
C GLN A 288 -13.06 -3.22 -39.10
N VAL A 289 -12.29 -2.14 -39.19
CA VAL A 289 -12.02 -1.24 -38.05
C VAL A 289 -13.32 -0.60 -37.56
N LEU A 290 -14.17 -0.07 -38.45
CA LEU A 290 -15.45 0.53 -38.04
C LEU A 290 -16.41 -0.49 -37.40
N GLU A 291 -16.42 -1.74 -37.90
CA GLU A 291 -17.16 -2.84 -37.27
C GLU A 291 -16.69 -3.09 -35.84
N TYR A 292 -15.38 -2.97 -35.55
CA TYR A 292 -14.84 -3.09 -34.19
C TYR A 292 -15.13 -1.88 -33.31
N VAL A 293 -15.15 -0.67 -33.88
CA VAL A 293 -15.65 0.52 -33.17
C VAL A 293 -17.09 0.29 -32.73
N ASP A 294 -17.93 -0.26 -33.60
CA ASP A 294 -19.34 -0.51 -33.30
C ASP A 294 -19.57 -1.65 -32.31
N GLN A 295 -18.84 -2.75 -32.48
CA GLN A 295 -19.05 -3.95 -31.69
C GLN A 295 -18.39 -3.87 -30.31
N TYR A 296 -17.22 -3.24 -30.22
CA TYR A 296 -16.38 -3.28 -29.02
C TYR A 296 -16.06 -1.91 -28.44
N GLY A 297 -16.33 -0.82 -29.16
CA GLY A 297 -15.94 0.52 -28.75
C GLY A 297 -14.44 0.77 -28.89
N ASP A 298 -13.78 0.08 -29.84
CA ASP A 298 -12.40 0.38 -30.22
C ASP A 298 -12.26 1.84 -30.66
N GLU A 299 -11.04 2.35 -30.58
CA GLU A 299 -10.69 3.72 -30.91
C GLU A 299 -10.07 3.81 -32.31
N VAL A 300 -10.44 4.86 -33.05
CA VAL A 300 -9.75 5.28 -34.27
C VAL A 300 -8.62 6.24 -33.89
N GLY A 301 -7.40 5.99 -34.35
CA GLY A 301 -6.23 6.83 -34.09
C GLY A 301 -5.50 7.23 -35.36
N ILE A 302 -4.74 8.32 -35.29
CA ILE A 302 -3.80 8.72 -36.33
C ILE A 302 -2.42 8.14 -35.98
N LEU A 303 -1.78 7.49 -36.95
CA LEU A 303 -0.39 7.09 -36.84
C LEU A 303 0.50 8.07 -37.60
N ASP A 304 1.46 8.66 -36.89
CA ASP A 304 2.48 9.55 -37.48
C ASP A 304 3.91 9.13 -37.10
N GLY A 305 4.10 7.83 -36.84
CA GLY A 305 5.39 7.16 -36.78
C GLY A 305 6.47 7.89 -35.98
N TYR A 306 7.45 8.44 -36.69
CA TYR A 306 8.58 9.20 -36.14
C TYR A 306 8.52 10.63 -36.69
N ALA A 307 7.57 11.41 -36.19
CA ALA A 307 7.17 12.67 -36.83
C ALA A 307 8.27 13.74 -36.87
N ASN A 308 9.27 13.67 -35.98
CA ASN A 308 10.36 14.64 -35.96
C ASN A 308 11.13 14.57 -37.29
N ASN A 309 11.00 15.65 -38.08
CA ASN A 309 11.82 16.00 -39.24
C ASN A 309 11.64 15.18 -40.52
N LEU A 310 10.56 14.40 -40.67
CA LEU A 310 10.23 13.82 -41.99
C LEU A 310 9.74 14.91 -42.96
N TYR A 311 9.09 15.96 -42.44
CA TYR A 311 8.47 17.04 -43.22
C TYR A 311 8.56 18.37 -42.47
N ASP A 312 8.53 19.49 -43.20
CA ASP A 312 8.26 20.79 -42.60
C ASP A 312 6.79 20.89 -42.13
N LEU A 313 6.51 21.87 -41.25
CA LEU A 313 5.19 21.98 -40.60
C LEU A 313 4.06 22.20 -41.62
N PRO A 314 4.22 23.05 -42.65
CA PRO A 314 3.21 23.19 -43.70
C PRO A 314 2.90 21.87 -44.43
N LYS A 315 3.93 21.11 -44.82
CA LYS A 315 3.75 19.82 -45.50
C LYS A 315 3.12 18.79 -44.58
N TRP A 316 3.52 18.77 -43.30
CA TRP A 316 2.90 17.91 -42.30
C TRP A 316 1.40 18.23 -42.13
N LYS A 317 1.04 19.50 -41.97
CA LYS A 317 -0.37 19.96 -41.89
C LYS A 317 -1.17 19.56 -43.13
N ALA A 318 -0.58 19.70 -44.32
CA ALA A 318 -1.20 19.25 -45.56
C ALA A 318 -1.49 17.74 -45.55
N ARG A 319 -0.56 16.92 -45.05
CA ARG A 319 -0.77 15.46 -44.90
C ARG A 319 -1.85 15.12 -43.88
N MET A 320 -1.99 15.86 -42.79
CA MET A 320 -3.06 15.61 -41.81
C MET A 320 -4.44 16.01 -42.34
N ASN A 321 -4.52 17.08 -43.12
CA ASN A 321 -5.73 17.47 -43.86
C ASN A 321 -6.11 16.40 -44.91
N GLU A 322 -5.13 15.89 -45.63
CA GLU A 322 -5.29 14.80 -46.59
C GLU A 322 -5.74 13.50 -45.89
N TRP A 323 -5.10 13.13 -44.78
CA TRP A 323 -5.44 11.95 -43.99
C TRP A 323 -6.92 11.96 -43.63
N LEU A 324 -7.43 13.08 -43.08
CA LEU A 324 -8.82 13.15 -42.64
C LEU A 324 -9.79 13.11 -43.82
N TYR A 325 -9.46 13.82 -44.91
CA TYR A 325 -10.27 13.80 -46.12
C TYR A 325 -10.38 12.39 -46.69
N MET A 326 -9.25 11.68 -46.80
CA MET A 326 -9.21 10.33 -47.38
C MET A 326 -9.82 9.29 -46.44
N TYR A 327 -9.62 9.42 -45.13
CA TYR A 327 -10.30 8.58 -44.14
C TYR A 327 -11.82 8.71 -44.27
N ARG A 328 -12.37 9.93 -44.32
CA ARG A 328 -13.82 10.12 -44.57
C ARG A 328 -14.22 9.53 -45.91
N TYR A 329 -13.48 9.79 -46.98
CA TYR A 329 -13.81 9.30 -48.33
C TYR A 329 -13.87 7.78 -48.42
N ASN A 330 -12.91 7.08 -47.78
CA ASN A 330 -12.77 5.64 -47.90
C ASN A 330 -13.47 4.84 -46.78
N ALA A 331 -13.53 5.36 -45.56
CA ALA A 331 -14.16 4.68 -44.42
C ALA A 331 -15.65 5.04 -44.26
N LEU A 332 -16.03 6.29 -44.54
CA LEU A 332 -17.38 6.84 -44.35
C LEU A 332 -17.92 7.40 -45.67
N ASN A 333 -17.95 6.56 -46.70
CA ASN A 333 -18.24 6.97 -48.07
C ASN A 333 -19.63 7.62 -48.23
N GLU A 334 -20.59 7.25 -47.39
CA GLU A 334 -21.93 7.83 -47.32
C GLU A 334 -21.92 9.30 -46.88
N LEU A 335 -20.92 9.69 -46.08
CA LEU A 335 -20.72 11.09 -45.70
C LEU A 335 -20.12 11.91 -46.83
N HIS A 336 -19.58 11.29 -47.88
CA HIS A 336 -18.90 12.01 -48.95
C HIS A 336 -19.90 12.80 -49.81
N GLN A 337 -20.07 14.07 -49.47
CA GLN A 337 -20.67 15.09 -50.31
C GLN A 337 -19.52 16.01 -50.75
N GLY A 338 -19.50 16.39 -52.04
CA GLY A 338 -18.38 17.13 -52.64
C GLY A 338 -17.84 18.23 -51.72
N GLY A 339 -16.53 18.23 -51.51
CA GLY A 339 -15.81 19.14 -50.62
C GLY A 339 -14.33 19.16 -50.96
N SER A 340 -13.64 20.24 -50.58
CA SER A 340 -12.21 20.41 -50.85
C SER A 340 -11.37 19.87 -49.69
N MET A 341 -10.29 19.16 -50.01
CA MET A 341 -9.25 18.75 -49.05
C MET A 341 -8.83 19.93 -48.16
N GLY A 342 -8.77 19.70 -46.84
CA GLY A 342 -8.41 20.73 -45.84
C GLY A 342 -9.53 21.71 -45.48
N SER A 343 -10.76 21.51 -45.96
CA SER A 343 -11.92 22.28 -45.47
C SER A 343 -12.34 21.81 -44.06
N PRO A 344 -12.63 22.72 -43.11
CA PRO A 344 -13.18 22.36 -41.79
C PRO A 344 -14.44 21.49 -41.88
N SER A 345 -15.23 21.67 -42.95
CA SER A 345 -16.43 20.88 -43.24
C SER A 345 -16.18 19.37 -43.28
N VAL A 346 -14.95 18.91 -43.58
CA VAL A 346 -14.59 17.49 -43.56
C VAL A 346 -14.69 16.94 -42.14
N PHE A 347 -14.06 17.60 -41.17
CA PHE A 347 -14.12 17.19 -39.76
C PHE A 347 -15.52 17.41 -39.18
N GLU A 348 -16.11 18.59 -39.41
CA GLU A 348 -17.44 18.95 -38.90
C GLU A 348 -18.53 17.98 -39.39
N SER A 349 -18.41 17.44 -40.61
CA SER A 349 -19.36 16.44 -41.12
C SER A 349 -19.33 15.10 -40.37
N MET A 350 -18.22 14.80 -39.71
CA MET A 350 -18.04 13.60 -38.88
C MET A 350 -18.32 13.88 -37.40
N ASP A 351 -18.18 15.12 -36.92
CA ASP A 351 -18.49 15.52 -35.54
C ASP A 351 -19.99 15.75 -35.31
N THR A 352 -20.76 14.70 -35.55
CA THR A 352 -22.19 14.62 -35.24
C THR A 352 -22.42 13.45 -34.27
N ASP A 353 -23.54 13.44 -33.55
CA ASP A 353 -23.81 12.36 -32.58
C ASP A 353 -23.79 10.95 -33.22
N GLN A 354 -24.14 10.85 -34.51
CA GLN A 354 -24.10 9.59 -35.25
C GLN A 354 -22.68 9.10 -35.54
N TYR A 355 -21.76 10.01 -35.89
CA TYR A 355 -20.44 9.66 -36.43
C TYR A 355 -19.27 9.95 -35.50
N ARG A 356 -19.50 10.64 -34.37
CA ARG A 356 -18.45 11.03 -33.40
C ARG A 356 -17.63 9.85 -32.89
N LYS A 357 -18.21 8.65 -32.79
CA LYS A 357 -17.49 7.43 -32.39
C LYS A 357 -16.40 7.00 -33.37
N TYR A 358 -16.50 7.38 -34.65
CA TYR A 358 -15.54 7.03 -35.71
C TYR A 358 -14.50 8.11 -35.96
N LEU A 359 -14.57 9.25 -35.26
CA LEU A 359 -13.54 10.29 -35.35
C LEU A 359 -12.21 9.78 -34.80
N PRO A 360 -11.08 10.17 -35.38
CA PRO A 360 -9.79 9.96 -34.74
C PRO A 360 -9.76 10.68 -33.39
N LYS A 361 -9.37 9.98 -32.32
CA LYS A 361 -9.34 10.55 -30.96
C LYS A 361 -7.94 10.76 -30.40
N SER A 362 -6.96 10.00 -30.87
CA SER A 362 -5.58 10.11 -30.42
C SER A 362 -4.57 10.16 -31.56
N LEU A 363 -3.38 10.62 -31.19
CA LEU A 363 -2.16 10.48 -31.97
C LEU A 363 -1.31 9.35 -31.37
N THR A 364 -0.91 8.41 -32.21
CA THR A 364 0.15 7.43 -31.90
C THR A 364 1.40 7.78 -32.68
N SER A 365 2.49 8.02 -31.97
CA SER A 365 3.80 8.37 -32.50
C SER A 365 4.88 8.03 -31.47
N PHE A 366 6.11 7.78 -31.92
CA PHE A 366 7.25 7.61 -31.03
C PHE A 366 7.85 8.95 -30.60
N THR A 367 7.66 10.00 -31.40
CA THR A 367 7.99 11.41 -31.08
C THR A 367 7.02 12.36 -31.76
N VAL A 368 6.65 13.45 -31.07
CA VAL A 368 5.84 14.53 -31.63
C VAL A 368 6.25 15.88 -31.05
N ASN A 369 6.14 16.93 -31.86
CA ASN A 369 6.42 18.30 -31.45
C ASN A 369 5.16 19.01 -30.91
N PRO A 370 5.32 20.07 -30.08
CA PRO A 370 4.20 20.84 -29.56
C PRO A 370 3.31 21.43 -30.66
N GLU A 371 3.90 21.93 -31.74
CA GLU A 371 3.15 22.56 -32.83
C GLU A 371 2.24 21.56 -33.57
N GLN A 372 2.61 20.28 -33.62
CA GLN A 372 1.80 19.22 -34.23
C GLN A 372 0.60 18.89 -33.37
N THR A 373 0.84 18.66 -32.08
CA THR A 373 -0.24 18.34 -31.14
C THR A 373 -1.19 19.51 -30.93
N GLN A 374 -0.67 20.74 -30.85
CA GLN A 374 -1.48 21.95 -30.81
C GLN A 374 -2.34 22.08 -32.08
N TRP A 375 -1.78 21.82 -33.26
CA TRP A 375 -2.56 21.88 -34.50
C TRP A 375 -3.69 20.84 -34.53
N LEU A 376 -3.42 19.59 -34.09
CA LEU A 376 -4.43 18.53 -34.02
C LEU A 376 -5.54 18.85 -33.01
N LYS A 377 -5.21 19.47 -31.88
CA LYS A 377 -6.19 19.96 -30.92
C LYS A 377 -7.08 21.04 -31.54
N ASP A 378 -6.48 22.05 -32.16
CA ASP A 378 -7.22 23.19 -32.70
C ASP A 378 -8.10 22.83 -33.89
N HIS A 379 -7.72 21.82 -34.68
CA HIS A 379 -8.43 21.46 -35.91
C HIS A 379 -9.30 20.20 -35.74
N TYR A 380 -8.85 19.21 -34.97
CA TYR A 380 -9.50 17.89 -34.83
C TYR A 380 -9.91 17.52 -33.40
N LYS A 381 -9.73 18.42 -32.42
CA LYS A 381 -10.06 18.17 -31.00
C LYS A 381 -9.33 16.96 -30.38
N ILE A 382 -8.23 16.53 -31.00
CA ILE A 382 -7.39 15.43 -30.48
C ILE A 382 -6.53 15.98 -29.35
N THR A 383 -6.67 15.38 -28.16
CA THR A 383 -6.02 15.85 -26.92
C THR A 383 -5.29 14.74 -26.17
N SER A 384 -5.11 13.58 -26.81
CA SER A 384 -4.38 12.44 -26.29
C SER A 384 -3.26 12.04 -27.26
N ALA A 385 -2.05 11.85 -26.72
CA ALA A 385 -0.89 11.47 -27.51
C ALA A 385 -0.04 10.42 -26.78
N MET A 386 0.02 9.21 -27.36
CA MET A 386 1.23 8.39 -27.22
C MET A 386 2.25 9.04 -28.13
N GLY A 387 3.04 9.95 -27.58
CA GLY A 387 3.79 10.92 -28.37
C GLY A 387 5.26 11.01 -28.03
N TRP A 388 5.73 10.27 -27.02
CA TRP A 388 7.12 10.27 -26.64
C TRP A 388 7.56 8.88 -26.16
N SER A 389 8.68 8.39 -26.68
CA SER A 389 9.31 7.15 -26.21
C SER A 389 10.29 7.51 -25.12
N ALA A 390 9.89 7.28 -23.87
CA ALA A 390 10.75 7.58 -22.73
C ALA A 390 12.09 6.85 -22.85
N THR A 391 13.16 7.51 -22.42
CA THR A 391 14.56 7.01 -22.44
C THR A 391 15.17 6.77 -23.83
N GLN A 392 14.46 7.11 -24.92
CA GLN A 392 14.97 6.96 -26.28
C GLN A 392 16.29 7.72 -26.46
N TYR A 393 17.36 7.00 -26.80
CA TYR A 393 18.65 7.61 -27.10
C TYR A 393 19.43 6.78 -28.11
N ASN A 394 19.77 7.39 -29.24
CA ASN A 394 20.45 6.78 -30.38
C ASN A 394 19.73 5.56 -30.99
N VAL A 395 18.40 5.50 -30.89
CA VAL A 395 17.60 4.45 -31.53
C VAL A 395 16.86 5.08 -32.70
N ASN A 396 17.03 4.51 -33.90
CA ASN A 396 16.58 5.10 -35.17
C ASN A 396 17.07 6.56 -35.36
N ASN A 397 18.28 6.85 -34.86
CA ASN A 397 18.88 8.19 -34.80
C ASN A 397 18.13 9.21 -33.93
N MET A 398 17.26 8.80 -33.02
CA MET A 398 16.51 9.72 -32.17
C MET A 398 17.07 9.82 -30.76
N TYR A 399 16.96 11.02 -30.21
CA TYR A 399 17.54 11.41 -28.93
C TYR A 399 16.53 12.26 -28.18
N GLY A 400 15.89 11.67 -27.18
CA GLY A 400 14.74 12.24 -26.50
C GLY A 400 14.62 11.74 -25.07
N GLU A 401 15.70 11.81 -24.32
CA GLU A 401 15.70 11.49 -22.90
C GLU A 401 15.03 12.63 -22.10
N GLY A 402 14.45 12.33 -20.94
CA GLY A 402 14.07 13.35 -19.95
C GLY A 402 12.58 13.40 -19.67
N SER A 403 11.76 12.69 -20.45
CA SER A 403 10.31 12.62 -20.21
C SER A 403 10.00 11.77 -18.97
N PRO A 404 8.85 12.04 -18.31
CA PRO A 404 8.26 11.11 -17.37
C PRO A 404 7.85 9.78 -18.03
N LEU A 405 7.64 8.74 -17.20
CA LEU A 405 6.98 7.49 -17.58
C LEU A 405 5.47 7.55 -17.41
N MET A 406 4.95 8.37 -16.50
CA MET A 406 3.52 8.57 -16.24
C MET A 406 2.85 9.33 -17.38
N PRO A 407 1.52 9.26 -17.51
CA PRO A 407 0.79 10.24 -18.30
C PRO A 407 0.88 11.61 -17.63
N TYR A 408 0.94 12.68 -18.42
CA TYR A 408 1.00 14.05 -17.90
C TYR A 408 0.38 15.06 -18.86
N TRP A 409 -0.11 16.17 -18.31
CA TRP A 409 -0.42 17.36 -19.10
C TRP A 409 0.89 18.00 -19.56
N SER A 410 1.12 18.07 -20.86
CA SER A 410 2.40 18.55 -21.40
C SER A 410 2.50 20.08 -21.42
N ASN A 411 3.73 20.57 -21.35
CA ASN A 411 4.03 21.98 -21.54
C ASN A 411 3.88 22.37 -23.03
N LYS A 412 3.27 23.53 -23.29
CA LYS A 412 2.99 24.05 -24.64
C LYS A 412 4.23 24.34 -25.49
N ASP A 413 5.38 24.54 -24.86
CA ASP A 413 6.65 24.85 -25.54
C ASP A 413 7.55 23.59 -25.67
N ASN A 414 7.32 22.56 -24.86
CA ASN A 414 8.11 21.33 -24.88
C ASN A 414 7.27 20.11 -24.43
N PRO A 415 7.03 19.11 -25.30
CA PRO A 415 6.14 18.01 -24.97
C PRO A 415 6.75 17.00 -23.99
N ILE A 416 8.07 17.04 -23.78
CA ILE A 416 8.82 16.18 -22.84
C ILE A 416 8.57 16.63 -21.39
N VAL A 417 8.23 17.91 -21.20
CA VAL A 417 8.15 18.55 -19.88
C VAL A 417 6.68 18.62 -19.43
N PRO A 418 6.36 18.19 -18.20
CA PRO A 418 5.07 18.45 -17.59
C PRO A 418 4.79 19.95 -17.44
N ALA A 419 3.57 20.38 -17.75
CA ALA A 419 3.14 21.74 -17.47
C ALA A 419 3.10 22.01 -15.97
N GLN A 420 3.57 23.19 -15.56
CA GLN A 420 3.63 23.61 -14.15
C GLN A 420 2.37 24.38 -13.71
N GLY A 421 1.54 24.84 -14.65
CA GLY A 421 0.30 25.53 -14.36
C GLY A 421 -0.63 25.67 -15.57
N LEU A 422 -1.69 26.46 -15.42
CA LEU A 422 -2.69 26.62 -16.48
C LEU A 422 -2.17 27.39 -17.70
N THR A 423 -1.20 28.28 -17.51
CA THR A 423 -0.70 29.18 -18.58
C THR A 423 0.29 28.53 -19.53
N ASP A 424 0.94 27.45 -19.11
CA ASP A 424 1.91 26.68 -19.87
C ASP A 424 1.39 25.27 -20.23
N ASN A 425 0.21 24.86 -19.75
CA ASN A 425 -0.46 23.64 -20.17
C ASN A 425 -0.90 23.69 -21.65
N SER A 426 -0.46 22.70 -22.44
CA SER A 426 -0.84 22.52 -23.84
C SER A 426 -2.31 22.09 -24.02
N GLY A 427 -2.93 21.55 -22.97
CA GLY A 427 -4.21 20.86 -23.00
C GLY A 427 -4.16 19.52 -23.73
N ILE A 428 -2.96 18.91 -23.82
CA ILE A 428 -2.73 17.58 -24.38
C ILE A 428 -2.19 16.70 -23.25
N VAL A 429 -2.79 15.52 -23.07
CA VAL A 429 -2.21 14.48 -22.23
C VAL A 429 -1.24 13.67 -23.06
N PHE A 430 0.03 13.72 -22.66
CA PHE A 430 1.10 12.89 -23.20
C PHE A 430 1.26 11.64 -22.35
N MET A 431 1.61 10.54 -22.99
CA MET A 431 1.94 9.28 -22.32
C MET A 431 3.07 8.57 -23.05
N ASN A 432 3.76 7.71 -22.32
CA ASN A 432 4.87 6.94 -22.87
C ASN A 432 4.38 6.01 -23.97
N SER A 433 5.14 5.89 -25.05
CA SER A 433 4.78 5.10 -26.23
C SER A 433 4.89 3.59 -25.98
N ILE A 434 5.93 3.18 -25.26
CA ILE A 434 6.16 1.77 -24.93
C ILE A 434 6.77 1.67 -23.53
N THR A 435 6.17 0.85 -22.67
CA THR A 435 6.72 0.51 -21.34
C THR A 435 8.14 -0.04 -21.44
N ILE A 436 9.01 0.43 -20.55
CA ILE A 436 10.46 0.17 -20.61
C ILE A 436 10.95 -0.74 -19.48
N ASP A 437 12.06 -1.44 -19.72
CA ASP A 437 13.02 -1.83 -18.68
C ASP A 437 13.96 -0.62 -18.46
N PRO A 438 13.87 0.09 -17.31
CA PRO A 438 14.70 1.27 -17.06
C PRO A 438 16.18 0.92 -16.86
N ILE A 439 16.49 -0.28 -16.36
CA ILE A 439 17.86 -0.74 -16.17
C ILE A 439 18.48 -1.13 -17.52
N GLY A 440 17.78 -1.92 -18.33
CA GLY A 440 18.19 -2.29 -19.68
C GLY A 440 18.31 -1.07 -20.62
N SER A 441 17.51 -0.04 -20.40
CA SER A 441 17.51 1.19 -21.21
C SER A 441 18.53 2.25 -20.77
N ARG A 442 19.48 1.92 -19.87
CA ARG A 442 20.51 2.86 -19.37
C ARG A 442 21.64 3.19 -20.37
N TYR A 443 21.77 2.44 -21.46
CA TYR A 443 22.88 2.58 -22.41
C TYR A 443 22.63 3.61 -23.50
N THR A 444 23.66 4.28 -24.00
CA THR A 444 23.54 5.31 -25.06
C THR A 444 23.89 4.80 -26.47
N LYS A 445 24.30 3.55 -26.59
CA LYS A 445 24.73 2.90 -27.84
C LYS A 445 24.21 1.46 -27.91
N ASP A 446 24.28 0.89 -29.11
CA ASP A 446 23.87 -0.49 -29.40
C ASP A 446 22.41 -0.74 -29.00
N SER A 447 22.09 -1.86 -28.34
CA SER A 447 20.75 -2.13 -27.81
C SER A 447 20.43 -1.24 -26.59
N SER A 448 20.23 0.05 -26.83
CA SER A 448 19.95 1.09 -25.83
C SER A 448 18.47 1.23 -25.44
N ARG A 449 17.60 0.43 -26.06
CA ARG A 449 16.15 0.38 -25.83
C ARG A 449 15.73 -1.03 -25.43
N TRP A 450 15.13 -1.16 -24.26
CA TRP A 450 14.58 -2.41 -23.72
C TRP A 450 13.15 -2.14 -23.28
N THR A 451 12.16 -2.84 -23.87
CA THR A 451 10.74 -2.48 -23.71
C THR A 451 9.82 -3.69 -23.74
N LEU A 452 8.51 -3.48 -23.63
CA LEU A 452 7.51 -4.54 -23.89
C LEU A 452 7.38 -4.91 -25.38
N HIS A 453 7.95 -4.13 -26.29
CA HIS A 453 7.81 -4.40 -27.72
C HIS A 453 8.55 -5.72 -28.09
N PRO A 454 7.94 -6.63 -28.89
CA PRO A 454 8.54 -7.92 -29.24
C PRO A 454 9.90 -7.88 -29.94
N GLY A 455 10.32 -6.70 -30.42
CA GLY A 455 11.64 -6.47 -31.01
C GLY A 455 12.71 -6.00 -30.02
N ASP A 456 12.38 -5.76 -28.75
CA ASP A 456 13.24 -5.04 -27.80
C ASP A 456 13.14 -5.64 -26.39
N PRO A 457 14.21 -6.18 -25.77
CA PRO A 457 15.52 -6.49 -26.35
C PRO A 457 15.47 -7.73 -27.26
N TYR A 458 16.42 -7.81 -28.20
CA TYR A 458 16.65 -9.04 -28.95
C TYR A 458 17.65 -9.95 -28.19
N VAL A 459 17.14 -11.02 -27.59
CA VAL A 459 17.88 -11.91 -26.65
C VAL A 459 18.11 -13.32 -27.22
N ASN A 460 17.65 -13.59 -28.46
CA ASN A 460 17.46 -14.91 -29.09
C ASN A 460 16.43 -15.81 -28.37
N GLU A 461 15.83 -16.73 -29.15
CA GLU A 461 14.64 -17.55 -28.84
C GLU A 461 13.30 -16.84 -29.11
N THR A 462 12.28 -17.60 -29.50
CA THR A 462 10.88 -17.16 -29.70
C THR A 462 10.17 -16.81 -28.37
N ASP A 463 10.94 -16.67 -27.29
CA ASP A 463 10.46 -16.52 -25.94
C ASP A 463 10.24 -15.03 -25.60
N ALA A 464 9.11 -14.75 -24.95
CA ALA A 464 8.75 -13.41 -24.46
C ALA A 464 9.23 -13.14 -23.03
N ALA A 465 10.06 -14.01 -22.45
CA ALA A 465 10.51 -13.89 -21.06
C ALA A 465 11.02 -12.49 -20.65
N PRO A 466 11.81 -11.74 -21.46
CA PRO A 466 12.19 -10.37 -21.12
C PRO A 466 10.97 -9.43 -21.03
N GLN A 467 10.03 -9.53 -21.98
CA GLN A 467 8.82 -8.71 -22.00
C GLN A 467 7.87 -9.08 -20.85
N LEU A 468 7.68 -10.37 -20.58
CA LEU A 468 6.88 -10.86 -19.45
C LEU A 468 7.45 -10.39 -18.11
N TYR A 469 8.78 -10.40 -17.97
CA TYR A 469 9.45 -9.89 -16.77
C TYR A 469 9.20 -8.38 -16.59
N ILE A 470 9.33 -7.58 -17.66
CA ILE A 470 9.01 -6.14 -17.61
C ILE A 470 7.56 -5.94 -17.17
N ALA A 471 6.61 -6.66 -17.77
CA ALA A 471 5.20 -6.56 -17.40
C ALA A 471 5.01 -6.89 -15.92
N GLN A 472 5.59 -8.00 -15.45
CA GLN A 472 5.50 -8.40 -14.05
C GLN A 472 6.00 -7.33 -13.08
N GLN A 473 7.14 -6.66 -13.36
CA GLN A 473 7.66 -5.59 -12.49
C GLN A 473 6.69 -4.41 -12.36
N TYR A 474 5.97 -4.06 -13.43
CA TYR A 474 4.94 -3.01 -13.36
C TYR A 474 3.67 -3.50 -12.64
N LEU A 475 3.23 -4.73 -12.93
CA LEU A 475 2.02 -5.33 -12.37
C LEU A 475 2.13 -5.68 -10.87
N ASP A 476 3.35 -5.87 -10.37
CA ASP A 476 3.68 -6.16 -8.97
C ASP A 476 4.42 -5.01 -8.27
N ASN A 477 4.44 -3.83 -8.89
CA ASN A 477 5.06 -2.65 -8.31
C ASN A 477 4.45 -2.29 -6.93
N PRO A 478 5.26 -2.24 -5.85
CA PRO A 478 4.76 -1.99 -4.49
C PRO A 478 4.09 -0.62 -4.32
N TYR A 479 4.38 0.36 -5.19
CA TYR A 479 3.87 1.73 -5.10
C TYR A 479 2.52 1.96 -5.79
N GLN A 480 1.83 0.90 -6.23
CA GLN A 480 0.58 1.02 -6.99
C GLN A 480 -0.49 1.90 -6.31
N ARG A 481 -0.60 1.86 -4.98
CA ARG A 481 -1.57 2.66 -4.24
C ARG A 481 -1.26 4.16 -4.26
N LEU A 482 0.00 4.55 -4.37
CA LEU A 482 0.44 5.94 -4.46
C LEU A 482 0.35 6.50 -5.88
N ASN A 483 0.47 5.66 -6.89
CA ASN A 483 0.40 6.09 -8.29
C ASN A 483 -0.99 6.62 -8.66
N THR A 484 -1.02 7.70 -9.43
CA THR A 484 -2.26 8.28 -9.99
C THR A 484 -2.90 7.31 -10.97
N VAL A 485 -2.10 6.73 -11.87
CA VAL A 485 -2.52 5.68 -12.80
C VAL A 485 -1.44 4.60 -12.85
N ASN A 486 -1.84 3.34 -12.68
CA ASN A 486 -0.98 2.19 -12.91
C ASN A 486 -1.21 1.70 -14.32
N TYR A 487 -0.21 1.82 -15.18
CA TYR A 487 -0.37 1.43 -16.57
C TYR A 487 0.88 0.87 -17.22
N MET A 488 0.64 0.16 -18.30
CA MET A 488 1.61 -0.15 -19.33
C MET A 488 1.12 0.40 -20.67
N SER A 489 2.04 0.57 -21.61
CA SER A 489 1.73 1.00 -22.97
C SER A 489 2.55 0.24 -24.00
N ILE A 490 1.97 0.06 -25.18
CA ILE A 490 2.64 -0.53 -26.32
C ILE A 490 2.07 0.00 -27.64
N ILE A 491 2.97 0.20 -28.59
CA ILE A 491 2.65 0.38 -30.00
C ILE A 491 3.06 -0.91 -30.72
N LEU A 492 2.12 -1.53 -31.44
CA LEU A 492 2.32 -2.80 -32.13
C LEU A 492 2.24 -2.61 -33.65
N ASP A 493 3.32 -2.94 -34.36
CA ASP A 493 3.30 -3.02 -35.82
C ASP A 493 2.91 -4.44 -36.27
N ILE A 494 1.60 -4.63 -36.49
CA ILE A 494 1.04 -5.93 -36.86
C ILE A 494 1.51 -6.42 -38.24
N ASN A 495 1.95 -5.52 -39.12
CA ASN A 495 2.55 -5.87 -40.41
C ASN A 495 3.99 -6.37 -40.23
N SER A 496 4.78 -5.68 -39.39
CA SER A 496 6.14 -6.12 -39.02
C SER A 496 6.12 -7.52 -38.40
N PHE A 497 5.12 -7.88 -37.60
CA PHE A 497 5.01 -9.20 -36.95
C PHE A 497 4.92 -10.36 -37.94
N ALA A 498 4.27 -10.15 -39.08
CA ALA A 498 4.13 -11.16 -40.13
C ALA A 498 5.41 -11.33 -40.96
N LYS A 499 6.36 -10.39 -40.89
CA LYS A 499 7.51 -10.31 -41.80
C LYS A 499 8.85 -10.50 -41.13
N LYS A 500 8.96 -10.12 -39.86
CA LYS A 500 10.21 -10.22 -39.10
C LYS A 500 10.22 -11.55 -38.34
N HIS A 501 11.36 -12.24 -38.44
CA HIS A 501 11.59 -13.52 -37.78
C HIS A 501 11.27 -13.41 -36.28
N ASN A 502 10.47 -14.34 -35.76
CA ASN A 502 10.09 -14.50 -34.36
C ASN A 502 9.18 -13.45 -33.71
N MET A 503 8.89 -12.29 -34.32
CA MET A 503 8.11 -11.24 -33.65
C MET A 503 6.66 -11.65 -33.36
N SER A 504 5.99 -12.32 -34.30
CA SER A 504 4.62 -12.83 -34.08
C SER A 504 4.58 -13.91 -33.00
N GLN A 505 5.58 -14.79 -32.95
CA GLN A 505 5.67 -15.85 -31.93
C GLN A 505 5.99 -15.28 -30.54
N ILE A 506 6.86 -14.27 -30.45
CA ILE A 506 7.14 -13.57 -29.20
C ILE A 506 5.87 -12.84 -28.71
N TRP A 507 5.13 -12.16 -29.59
CA TRP A 507 3.89 -11.51 -29.20
C TRP A 507 2.81 -12.50 -28.75
N ASP A 508 2.63 -13.60 -29.48
CA ASP A 508 1.73 -14.69 -29.09
C ASP A 508 2.14 -15.30 -27.74
N ASN A 509 3.43 -15.55 -27.53
CA ASN A 509 3.95 -16.04 -26.26
C ASN A 509 3.69 -15.03 -25.13
N PHE A 510 3.93 -13.73 -25.35
CA PHE A 510 3.67 -12.68 -24.37
C PHE A 510 2.20 -12.66 -23.96
N VAL A 511 1.28 -12.68 -24.93
CA VAL A 511 -0.17 -12.66 -24.64
C VAL A 511 -0.59 -13.93 -23.91
N ASN A 512 -0.19 -15.10 -24.39
CA ASN A 512 -0.63 -16.38 -23.81
C ASN A 512 -0.06 -16.64 -22.40
N HIS A 513 1.08 -16.07 -22.06
CA HIS A 513 1.70 -16.20 -20.73
C HIS A 513 1.61 -14.92 -19.89
N PHE A 514 0.84 -13.92 -20.35
CA PHE A 514 0.59 -12.74 -19.56
C PHE A 514 -0.02 -13.15 -18.20
N PRO A 515 0.38 -12.54 -17.07
CA PRO A 515 -0.04 -13.00 -15.74
C PRO A 515 -1.57 -12.99 -15.55
N ALA A 516 -2.20 -14.16 -15.63
CA ALA A 516 -3.65 -14.30 -15.58
C ALA A 516 -4.26 -13.92 -14.20
N ASP A 517 -3.46 -13.93 -13.14
CA ASP A 517 -3.84 -13.51 -11.79
C ASP A 517 -3.66 -11.99 -11.57
N ARG A 518 -3.38 -11.23 -12.63
CA ARG A 518 -3.29 -9.78 -12.64
C ARG A 518 -4.42 -9.22 -13.52
N GLU A 519 -5.46 -8.70 -12.88
CA GLU A 519 -6.55 -8.03 -13.61
C GLU A 519 -6.03 -6.75 -14.27
N VAL A 520 -6.02 -6.73 -15.60
CA VAL A 520 -5.59 -5.60 -16.43
C VAL A 520 -6.67 -5.27 -17.44
N GLU A 521 -7.05 -3.99 -17.53
CA GLU A 521 -7.99 -3.49 -18.51
C GLU A 521 -7.23 -2.96 -19.74
N ILE A 522 -7.40 -3.61 -20.89
CA ILE A 522 -6.84 -3.11 -22.16
C ILE A 522 -7.70 -1.94 -22.67
N VAL A 523 -7.05 -0.80 -22.87
CA VAL A 523 -7.69 0.45 -23.27
C VAL A 523 -7.02 1.07 -24.51
N GLY A 524 -7.77 1.91 -25.23
CA GLY A 524 -7.20 2.79 -26.23
C GLY A 524 -6.45 3.97 -25.61
N VAL A 525 -5.69 4.70 -26.42
CA VAL A 525 -4.92 5.89 -26.03
C VAL A 525 -5.83 6.98 -25.44
N ASP A 526 -6.95 7.31 -26.09
CA ASP A 526 -7.89 8.31 -25.55
C ASP A 526 -8.60 7.78 -24.30
N GLY A 527 -8.85 6.47 -24.23
CA GLY A 527 -9.39 5.82 -23.02
C GLY A 527 -8.45 5.99 -21.81
N LEU A 528 -7.15 5.75 -22.00
CA LEU A 528 -6.15 5.98 -20.95
C LEU A 528 -6.07 7.45 -20.54
N LYS A 529 -6.17 8.38 -21.50
CA LYS A 529 -6.26 9.81 -21.22
C LYS A 529 -7.46 10.15 -20.34
N GLN A 530 -8.65 9.61 -20.62
CA GLN A 530 -9.85 9.85 -19.79
C GLN A 530 -9.70 9.29 -18.37
N ILE A 531 -9.09 8.12 -18.23
CA ILE A 531 -8.76 7.52 -16.91
C ILE A 531 -7.82 8.45 -16.13
N TYR A 532 -6.76 8.92 -16.78
CA TYR A 532 -5.82 9.85 -16.19
C TYR A 532 -6.50 11.16 -15.78
N GLU A 533 -7.30 11.78 -16.65
CA GLU A 533 -8.05 13.01 -16.33
C GLU A 533 -8.98 12.83 -15.13
N SER A 534 -9.64 11.69 -15.02
CA SER A 534 -10.53 11.40 -13.88
C SER A 534 -9.80 11.29 -12.55
N SER A 535 -8.49 10.99 -12.59
CA SER A 535 -7.64 10.76 -11.42
C SER A 535 -6.78 11.99 -11.07
N ALA A 536 -6.16 12.62 -12.07
CA ALA A 536 -5.26 13.76 -11.91
C ALA A 536 -5.99 15.12 -11.97
N GLY A 537 -7.16 15.18 -12.61
CA GLY A 537 -7.84 16.43 -12.95
C GLY A 537 -7.27 17.09 -14.21
N SER A 538 -7.39 18.42 -14.29
CA SER A 538 -7.02 19.22 -15.47
C SER A 538 -5.60 19.79 -15.44
N ASN A 539 -4.77 19.37 -14.49
CA ASN A 539 -3.38 19.79 -14.33
C ASN A 539 -2.54 18.66 -13.72
N ASN A 540 -1.26 18.92 -13.43
CA ASN A 540 -0.34 17.90 -12.91
C ASN A 540 -0.22 17.88 -11.38
N ASP A 541 -1.01 18.66 -10.63
CA ASP A 541 -0.83 18.83 -9.17
C ASP A 541 -0.99 17.53 -8.38
N HIS A 542 -1.69 16.55 -8.95
CA HIS A 542 -1.92 15.22 -8.38
C HIS A 542 -1.32 14.09 -9.23
N SER A 543 -0.39 14.42 -10.13
CA SER A 543 0.29 13.44 -10.98
C SER A 543 1.48 12.85 -10.25
N GLU A 544 1.39 11.56 -9.96
CA GLU A 544 2.35 10.82 -9.15
C GLU A 544 2.60 9.44 -9.76
N PHE A 545 3.88 9.08 -9.89
CA PHE A 545 4.28 7.75 -10.30
C PHE A 545 5.59 7.33 -9.63
N SER A 546 5.62 6.10 -9.13
CA SER A 546 6.82 5.45 -8.59
C SER A 546 6.85 4.00 -9.03
N LEU A 547 8.04 3.50 -9.33
CA LEU A 547 8.31 2.14 -9.80
C LEU A 547 9.57 1.62 -9.12
N MET A 548 9.42 0.52 -8.38
CA MET A 548 10.56 -0.31 -7.98
C MET A 548 10.82 -1.35 -9.07
N PHE A 549 12.04 -1.39 -9.61
CA PHE A 549 12.40 -2.28 -10.71
C PHE A 549 13.70 -3.01 -10.41
N ARG A 550 13.70 -4.34 -10.53
CA ARG A 550 14.91 -5.16 -10.45
C ARG A 550 15.30 -5.62 -11.84
N GLY A 551 16.60 -5.61 -12.17
CA GLY A 551 17.05 -6.07 -13.49
C GLY A 551 16.76 -7.56 -13.71
N SER A 552 16.55 -7.95 -14.96
CA SER A 552 16.04 -9.29 -15.31
C SER A 552 17.11 -10.39 -15.36
N GLY A 553 18.38 -10.02 -15.38
CA GLY A 553 19.52 -10.90 -15.66
C GLY A 553 19.76 -11.16 -17.14
N PHE A 554 18.86 -10.75 -18.04
CA PHE A 554 19.02 -10.98 -19.47
C PHE A 554 20.14 -10.11 -20.07
N LYS A 555 20.76 -10.64 -21.13
CA LYS A 555 21.78 -9.96 -21.94
C LYS A 555 21.41 -10.08 -23.42
N THR A 556 21.50 -8.98 -24.16
CA THR A 556 21.26 -9.03 -25.61
C THR A 556 22.20 -10.01 -26.31
N THR A 557 21.77 -10.53 -27.44
CA THR A 557 22.61 -11.42 -28.27
C THR A 557 23.42 -10.67 -29.30
N MET A 558 23.04 -9.42 -29.57
CA MET A 558 23.69 -8.57 -30.57
C MET A 558 24.88 -7.78 -30.00
N ASP A 559 24.95 -7.56 -28.68
CA ASP A 559 25.97 -6.72 -28.05
C ASP A 559 26.22 -7.08 -26.56
N SER A 560 26.86 -6.16 -25.81
CA SER A 560 27.19 -6.35 -24.40
C SER A 560 26.12 -5.84 -23.43
N ASN A 561 25.06 -5.18 -23.91
CA ASN A 561 24.06 -4.54 -23.07
C ASN A 561 23.21 -5.60 -22.34
N ASN A 562 22.85 -5.31 -21.10
CA ASN A 562 22.14 -6.22 -20.23
C ASN A 562 21.25 -5.48 -19.22
N SER A 563 20.40 -6.25 -18.54
CA SER A 563 19.65 -5.80 -17.37
C SER A 563 20.11 -6.63 -16.16
N PRO A 564 21.11 -6.20 -15.36
CA PRO A 564 21.73 -7.04 -14.33
C PRO A 564 20.77 -7.42 -13.20
N ALA A 565 20.72 -8.71 -12.84
CA ALA A 565 19.80 -9.22 -11.80
C ALA A 565 20.10 -8.73 -10.38
N ASN A 566 21.32 -8.27 -10.13
CA ASN A 566 21.74 -7.71 -8.85
C ASN A 566 21.43 -6.21 -8.72
N LEU A 567 21.00 -5.55 -9.79
CA LEU A 567 20.76 -4.11 -9.80
C LEU A 567 19.27 -3.81 -9.59
N ARG A 568 18.98 -2.84 -8.71
CA ARG A 568 17.64 -2.34 -8.44
C ARG A 568 17.58 -0.84 -8.67
N TYR A 569 16.51 -0.37 -9.33
CA TYR A 569 16.19 1.04 -9.48
C TYR A 569 14.89 1.37 -8.75
N LEU A 570 14.88 2.52 -8.07
CA LEU A 570 13.65 3.21 -7.67
C LEU A 570 13.49 4.42 -8.58
N TRP A 571 12.50 4.38 -9.46
CA TRP A 571 12.10 5.51 -10.29
C TRP A 571 10.90 6.20 -9.64
N THR A 572 10.97 7.51 -9.41
CA THR A 572 9.85 8.28 -8.87
C THR A 572 9.75 9.64 -9.55
N GLU A 573 8.54 10.08 -9.84
CA GLU A 573 8.28 11.31 -10.58
C GLU A 573 6.93 11.93 -10.21
N ASN A 574 6.87 13.24 -10.37
CA ASN A 574 5.68 14.06 -10.22
C ASN A 574 5.74 15.25 -11.18
N ALA A 575 4.84 16.22 -11.04
CA ALA A 575 4.81 17.42 -11.89
C ALA A 575 6.16 18.17 -11.94
N SER A 576 6.90 18.18 -10.83
CA SER A 576 8.06 19.03 -10.64
C SER A 576 9.39 18.35 -10.96
N GLN A 577 9.47 17.02 -10.85
CA GLN A 577 10.72 16.30 -10.95
C GLN A 577 10.58 14.84 -11.33
N ARG A 578 11.70 14.29 -11.81
CA ARG A 578 11.97 12.85 -11.91
C ARG A 578 13.25 12.55 -11.13
N ILE A 579 13.22 11.49 -10.33
CA ILE A 579 14.33 10.99 -9.52
C ILE A 579 14.51 9.51 -9.79
N ILE A 580 15.75 9.07 -9.98
CA ILE A 580 16.09 7.65 -10.10
C ILE A 580 17.19 7.35 -9.10
N LEU A 581 16.93 6.41 -8.19
CA LEU A 581 17.93 5.80 -7.32
C LEU A 581 18.37 4.46 -7.89
N SER A 582 19.62 4.07 -7.64
CA SER A 582 20.15 2.75 -7.93
C SER A 582 20.82 2.12 -6.73
N ARG A 583 20.72 0.79 -6.62
CA ARG A 583 21.44 0.00 -5.62
C ARG A 583 21.76 -1.38 -6.17
N GLU A 584 23.02 -1.80 -6.04
CA GLU A 584 23.40 -3.18 -6.27
C GLU A 584 23.23 -4.02 -4.99
N ASP A 585 23.02 -5.32 -5.13
CA ASP A 585 23.01 -6.24 -4.00
C ASP A 585 24.36 -6.16 -3.24
N GLY A 586 24.30 -5.89 -1.93
CA GLY A 586 25.48 -5.71 -1.08
C GLY A 586 25.86 -4.26 -0.82
N ASP A 587 25.33 -3.30 -1.59
CA ASP A 587 25.55 -1.88 -1.32
C ASP A 587 24.90 -1.44 -0.01
N ALA A 588 25.63 -0.64 0.77
CA ALA A 588 25.18 -0.11 2.05
C ALA A 588 24.08 0.95 1.92
N ALA A 589 24.08 1.71 0.81
CA ALA A 589 23.16 2.80 0.55
C ALA A 589 22.75 2.85 -0.92
N TRP A 590 21.59 3.43 -1.21
CA TRP A 590 21.17 3.77 -2.56
C TRP A 590 21.93 4.98 -3.08
N SER A 591 22.19 5.04 -4.39
CA SER A 591 22.82 6.19 -5.05
C SER A 591 21.83 6.90 -5.95
N ILE A 592 21.76 8.23 -5.90
CA ILE A 592 20.96 9.00 -6.85
C ILE A 592 21.69 9.02 -8.19
N ILE A 593 21.03 8.58 -9.26
CA ILE A 593 21.59 8.55 -10.62
C ILE A 593 20.83 9.43 -11.61
N ASP A 594 19.64 9.92 -11.25
CA ASP A 594 18.90 10.93 -12.02
C ASP A 594 18.26 11.96 -11.10
N PHE A 595 18.33 13.22 -11.49
CA PHE A 595 17.48 14.29 -11.00
C PHE A 595 17.16 15.22 -12.17
N THR A 596 15.93 15.15 -12.65
CA THR A 596 15.41 16.02 -13.70
C THR A 596 14.40 16.98 -13.10
N ASP A 597 14.62 18.29 -13.28
CA ASP A 597 13.86 19.38 -12.69
C ASP A 597 12.93 20.01 -13.73
N TYR A 598 11.65 19.67 -13.70
CA TYR A 598 10.66 20.19 -14.64
C TYR A 598 10.20 21.63 -14.31
N THR A 599 10.62 22.18 -13.17
CA THR A 599 10.22 23.55 -12.76
C THR A 599 11.06 24.65 -13.40
N ARG A 600 12.14 24.29 -14.12
CA ARG A 600 13.08 25.27 -14.68
C ARG A 600 12.41 26.19 -15.70
N SER A 601 12.64 27.49 -15.52
CA SER A 601 12.14 28.55 -16.40
C SER A 601 13.29 29.38 -16.98
N PRO A 602 13.25 29.74 -18.28
CA PRO A 602 12.24 29.35 -19.26
C PRO A 602 12.37 27.89 -19.67
N VAL A 603 11.24 27.23 -19.94
CA VAL A 603 11.23 25.90 -20.54
C VAL A 603 11.82 25.99 -21.96
N PRO A 604 12.85 25.19 -22.30
CA PRO A 604 13.44 25.19 -23.63
C PRO A 604 12.41 24.75 -24.67
N LYS A 605 12.25 25.51 -25.74
CA LYS A 605 11.37 25.13 -26.84
C LYS A 605 11.95 23.95 -27.58
N THR A 606 11.14 22.91 -27.80
CA THR A 606 11.51 21.82 -28.72
C THR A 606 11.41 22.35 -30.15
N PRO A 607 12.52 22.49 -30.90
CA PRO A 607 12.45 23.11 -32.22
C PRO A 607 11.68 22.25 -33.22
N TYR A 608 10.82 22.84 -34.06
CA TYR A 608 10.19 22.13 -35.18
C TYR A 608 11.09 22.09 -36.44
N ASN A 609 11.78 23.21 -36.76
CA ASN A 609 12.58 23.39 -37.96
C ASN A 609 14.09 23.45 -37.60
N ASN A 610 14.95 22.81 -38.42
CA ASN A 610 16.42 22.74 -38.32
C ASN A 610 17.03 21.64 -37.42
N ILE A 611 16.25 20.63 -37.04
CA ILE A 611 16.74 19.44 -36.36
C ILE A 611 17.10 18.46 -37.47
N ASP A 612 18.40 18.19 -37.67
CA ASP A 612 18.81 16.94 -38.35
C ASP A 612 18.11 15.80 -37.60
N LEU A 613 17.70 14.71 -38.24
CA LEU A 613 17.14 13.54 -37.54
C LEU A 613 17.99 13.15 -36.31
N LYS A 614 19.28 13.51 -36.31
CA LYS A 614 20.27 13.31 -35.25
C LYS A 614 20.37 14.36 -34.14
N THR A 615 19.61 15.46 -34.19
CA THR A 615 19.73 16.51 -33.18
C THR A 615 19.14 16.04 -31.85
N ASP A 616 19.92 16.22 -30.79
CA ASP A 616 19.53 15.84 -29.44
C ASP A 616 18.53 16.84 -28.85
N VAL A 617 17.31 16.36 -28.60
CA VAL A 617 16.22 17.12 -27.98
C VAL A 617 15.95 16.67 -26.54
N SER A 618 16.86 15.93 -25.92
CA SER A 618 16.73 15.46 -24.55
C SER A 618 16.58 16.62 -23.55
N TYR A 619 15.65 16.49 -22.61
CA TYR A 619 15.47 17.44 -21.52
C TYR A 619 16.29 16.99 -20.30
N VAL A 620 17.51 17.50 -20.21
CA VAL A 620 18.44 17.16 -19.12
C VAL A 620 18.80 18.42 -18.35
N THR A 621 18.39 18.48 -17.08
CA THR A 621 18.62 19.65 -16.23
C THR A 621 19.83 19.47 -15.29
N GLY A 622 20.27 18.24 -15.05
CA GLY A 622 21.36 17.98 -14.11
C GLY A 622 21.90 16.56 -14.22
N ARG A 623 21.96 15.86 -13.08
CA ARG A 623 22.29 14.44 -13.00
C ARG A 623 21.29 13.63 -13.81
N ASN A 624 21.78 12.72 -14.65
CA ASN A 624 20.94 11.98 -15.58
C ASN A 624 21.37 10.53 -15.68
N PHE A 625 20.47 9.58 -15.49
CA PHE A 625 20.85 8.16 -15.33
C PHE A 625 21.58 7.59 -16.55
N LYS A 626 21.28 8.12 -17.73
CA LYS A 626 21.77 7.64 -19.02
C LYS A 626 23.00 8.40 -19.50
N LEU A 627 23.03 9.70 -19.30
CA LEU A 627 24.02 10.60 -19.91
C LEU A 627 25.10 11.05 -18.93
N LYS A 628 24.73 11.34 -17.68
CA LYS A 628 25.61 11.90 -16.66
C LYS A 628 25.18 11.46 -15.25
N PRO A 629 25.26 10.15 -14.92
CA PRO A 629 24.68 9.61 -13.68
C PRO A 629 25.42 10.07 -12.41
N THR A 630 26.61 10.66 -12.55
CA THR A 630 27.46 11.10 -11.43
C THR A 630 27.61 12.63 -11.36
N ALA A 631 26.83 13.41 -12.13
CA ALA A 631 26.91 14.87 -12.04
C ALA A 631 26.48 15.34 -10.64
N PRO A 632 27.10 16.35 -10.01
CA PRO A 632 26.76 16.74 -8.65
C PRO A 632 25.31 17.26 -8.54
N LEU A 633 24.70 17.06 -7.38
CA LEU A 633 23.42 17.67 -7.01
C LEU A 633 23.67 18.91 -6.15
N THR A 634 22.80 19.91 -6.29
CA THR A 634 22.76 21.06 -5.40
C THR A 634 22.05 20.73 -4.08
N ALA A 635 22.22 21.57 -3.06
CA ALA A 635 21.56 21.39 -1.76
C ALA A 635 20.02 21.43 -1.88
N GLU A 636 19.49 22.24 -2.79
CA GLU A 636 18.05 22.34 -3.06
C GLU A 636 17.52 21.06 -3.72
N GLU A 637 18.24 20.53 -4.72
CA GLU A 637 17.89 19.26 -5.36
C GLU A 637 17.94 18.10 -4.36
N ILE A 638 18.94 18.07 -3.47
CA ILE A 638 19.03 17.07 -2.39
C ILE A 638 17.83 17.16 -1.44
N GLN A 639 17.41 18.37 -1.07
CA GLN A 639 16.24 18.53 -0.20
C GLN A 639 14.97 18.03 -0.88
N ARG A 640 14.77 18.37 -2.16
CA ARG A 640 13.63 17.88 -2.96
C ARG A 640 13.63 16.36 -3.12
N VAL A 641 14.80 15.72 -3.20
CA VAL A 641 14.90 14.25 -3.16
C VAL A 641 14.44 13.72 -1.81
N LYS A 642 14.93 14.28 -0.69
CA LYS A 642 14.51 13.85 0.66
C LYS A 642 13.01 13.97 0.88
N ASP A 643 12.44 15.10 0.50
CA ASP A 643 11.00 15.36 0.62
C ASP A 643 10.21 14.33 -0.19
N ARG A 644 10.63 14.07 -1.43
CA ARG A 644 9.98 13.08 -2.28
C ARG A 644 10.08 11.65 -1.76
N LEU A 645 11.24 11.24 -1.24
CA LEU A 645 11.40 9.90 -0.67
C LEU A 645 10.52 9.69 0.56
N LYS A 646 10.33 10.74 1.36
CA LYS A 646 9.38 10.72 2.49
C LYS A 646 7.93 10.57 2.01
N GLU A 647 7.52 11.31 0.98
CA GLU A 647 6.16 11.22 0.40
C GLU A 647 5.81 9.82 -0.08
N ILE A 648 6.80 9.06 -0.57
CA ILE A 648 6.60 7.71 -1.09
C ILE A 648 6.93 6.61 -0.08
N TYR A 649 7.14 6.95 1.20
CA TYR A 649 7.45 5.96 2.24
C TYR A 649 8.69 5.15 1.89
N PHE A 650 9.80 5.86 1.68
CA PHE A 650 11.12 5.32 1.44
C PHE A 650 12.12 5.98 2.41
N ALA A 651 12.54 5.22 3.42
CA ALA A 651 13.43 5.64 4.49
C ALA A 651 14.75 4.85 4.54
N GLU A 652 15.08 4.09 3.48
CA GLU A 652 16.39 3.46 3.37
C GLU A 652 17.52 4.49 3.20
N GLU A 653 18.74 4.10 3.57
CA GLU A 653 19.92 4.96 3.47
C GLU A 653 20.22 5.35 2.01
N VAL A 654 20.43 6.64 1.77
CA VAL A 654 20.74 7.20 0.45
C VAL A 654 22.03 8.03 0.50
N ASN A 655 22.94 7.75 -0.42
CA ASN A 655 24.09 8.61 -0.69
C ASN A 655 23.67 9.79 -1.57
N TYR A 656 23.67 10.99 -0.98
CA TYR A 656 23.29 12.24 -1.62
C TYR A 656 24.44 12.95 -2.36
N GLN A 657 25.65 12.41 -2.35
CA GLN A 657 26.82 13.03 -2.98
C GLN A 657 26.89 12.75 -4.50
#